data_AF-A0AAV5VXT7-F1
#
_entry.id   AF-A0AAV5VXT7-F1
#
_cell.length_a   1.000
_cell.length_b   1.000
_cell.length_c   1.000
_cell.angle_alpha   90.00
_cell.angle_beta   90.00
_cell.angle_gamma   90.00
#
_symmetry.space_group_name_H-M   'P 1'
#
loop_
_entity.id
_entity.type
_entity.pdbx_description
1 polymer ?
#
loop_
_entity_poly.entity_id
_entity_poly.type
_entity_poly.pdbx_seq_one_letter_code
_entity_poly.pdbx_strand_id
1 'polypeptide(L)'
;VKKMSKTDERRKRVCVVGAGAAGLPSIRHALLYGFEVVCYEGQGDIGGLWRYKPEETDESSVMKTTIINSSKELTAYSDFPPKAEEANFMHNTRMCQYLVDYAQHYKLNQYIKLWHKVQNVERAEDYSKTGRWNVTVNDVKSGASFTENFDGVLLCTGHHTKPFWPEEWPGQADFKGEIVHAHSYKDHRGLEDKVVAVVGVGNSGGDVYLVTRRGTWVFNRIFDYGRPLDCALNTRFFEFFRTQLPGWLTNAVVKWQLNKRFDHEMYGLKPAHGIFSAHPTVNDELPNRIASGTIKVRPQISKFTREGVEFADGTSVEKVDTVIVATGYSFEFPILEGGNLVTVEENEVDLYEYIFPLACEHDTLGIIGLIQPYGSIMPIAEMQARVVLDILAGRSKLPTKKERLELVKNKHEEMGGRYVKSRRHTIQVDYIPYMDELSSIIGASPPYWFSYLPFDPVMAVHALIAPTCSYFYRIRGPHAWSGARKAILTIEDRVAKATNPHKQGTIFTFKHAGVTEVIVIGQSFQMLRALIIGALASTLHVEAQTTEKEYSPLLDQYSSPDNPGIVLRVMPTGLAYMRELGIKVVNEQMLKMALPTIRERIDTGEVRNFKLFIHYSENQNNDANYRAAGNFEAQIGNQLLLPSVPIHGTFETLLGHVSLQISVRLSKTPSGSPHVQTAYCKAVVGYVDLNVRNTGVITDLFINGFKSFLISQYKPMVEHKMCNMIEQMLDNDMNLMLSSMPLKVGLNDDALDVLAASFSNAAAARQGRQRRSKLPSASNVTLLNIVQNLRQQELIMDYALTADPFISYGSIAMAAKGEISWRGDGGTPFHPPTIKLPPPQGVHMIEFYATDYIANSMLYHAYRQRLLDITVGPESTPALKDLLRTTCTSGFCLGEFLGGLSEQYPDRIVEIRFTARRSPLIVFVEDRARFRLHGRMNMFLRPKKRGDQPELVIRSDTTMTSNVRLWLNNSQVVGNATIENLDFRLIESRVNDVDQSVFGDLGLFGAEFLEQLLTEILQLGISLPSMKGMVLKSPKQSLSSGSGGLRRPFRRRR
;
A
#
# COMPACT_ATOMS: atom_id res chain seq x y z
N VAL A 1 -41.86 -31.11 -30.90
CA VAL A 1 -43.08 -30.41 -31.34
C VAL A 1 -44.27 -31.36 -31.26
N LYS A 2 -45.09 -31.28 -30.21
CA LYS A 2 -46.45 -31.83 -30.15
C LYS A 2 -47.39 -30.63 -30.09
N LYS A 3 -48.24 -30.47 -31.11
CA LYS A 3 -49.31 -29.46 -31.16
C LYS A 3 -50.31 -29.79 -30.04
N MET A 4 -50.35 -28.99 -28.98
CA MET A 4 -51.49 -28.92 -28.07
C MET A 4 -52.49 -27.88 -28.62
N SER A 5 -53.76 -28.24 -28.50
CA SER A 5 -54.94 -27.55 -29.00
C SER A 5 -55.03 -26.11 -28.47
N LYS A 6 -55.30 -25.17 -29.39
CA LYS A 6 -55.76 -23.81 -29.08
C LYS A 6 -57.21 -23.90 -28.55
N THR A 7 -57.37 -24.01 -27.25
CA THR A 7 -58.50 -23.37 -26.56
C THR A 7 -58.11 -21.92 -26.33
N ASP A 8 -59.04 -21.00 -26.59
CA ASP A 8 -58.88 -19.55 -26.51
C ASP A 8 -58.78 -19.11 -25.04
N GLU A 9 -57.68 -19.50 -24.37
CA GLU A 9 -57.39 -19.08 -23.00
C GLU A 9 -57.07 -17.59 -23.01
N ARG A 10 -57.95 -16.80 -22.38
CA ARG A 10 -57.76 -15.38 -22.11
C ARG A 10 -56.35 -15.15 -21.55
N ARG A 11 -55.58 -14.26 -22.18
CA ARG A 11 -54.26 -13.86 -21.68
C ARG A 11 -54.41 -13.26 -20.28
N LYS A 12 -53.60 -13.76 -19.34
CA LYS A 12 -53.55 -13.23 -17.97
C LYS A 12 -53.09 -11.76 -18.00
N ARG A 13 -53.79 -10.91 -17.25
CA ARG A 13 -53.51 -9.47 -17.09
C ARG A 13 -52.64 -9.24 -15.86
N VAL A 14 -51.55 -8.51 -16.01
CA VAL A 14 -50.60 -8.21 -14.94
C VAL A 14 -50.51 -6.70 -14.72
N CYS A 15 -50.63 -6.28 -13.46
CA CYS A 15 -50.40 -4.90 -13.03
C CYS A 15 -48.96 -4.74 -12.54
N VAL A 16 -48.26 -3.72 -13.01
CA VAL A 16 -46.96 -3.30 -12.47
C VAL A 16 -47.12 -1.94 -11.79
N VAL A 17 -46.80 -1.85 -10.51
CA VAL A 17 -46.95 -0.61 -9.72
C VAL A 17 -45.62 0.13 -9.64
N GLY A 18 -45.48 1.23 -10.38
CA GLY A 18 -44.27 2.04 -10.50
C GLY A 18 -43.41 1.68 -11.71
N ALA A 19 -42.91 2.70 -12.42
CA ALA A 19 -42.05 2.61 -13.61
C ALA A 19 -40.59 3.01 -13.31
N GLY A 20 -40.10 2.65 -12.12
CA GLY A 20 -38.70 2.79 -11.71
C GLY A 20 -37.80 1.67 -12.22
N ALA A 21 -36.60 1.55 -11.62
CA ALA A 21 -35.60 0.55 -11.99
C ALA A 21 -36.05 -0.92 -11.78
N ALA A 22 -37.08 -1.17 -10.97
CA ALA A 22 -37.71 -2.49 -10.82
C ALA A 22 -38.91 -2.68 -11.77
N GLY A 23 -39.65 -1.61 -12.07
CA GLY A 23 -40.86 -1.65 -12.88
C GLY A 23 -40.58 -1.88 -14.37
N LEU A 24 -39.60 -1.17 -14.92
CA LEU A 24 -39.22 -1.30 -16.33
C LEU A 24 -38.84 -2.74 -16.73
N PRO A 25 -37.95 -3.45 -16.03
CA PRO A 25 -37.68 -4.86 -16.34
C PRO A 25 -38.91 -5.75 -16.09
N SER A 26 -39.75 -5.44 -15.10
CA SER A 26 -41.00 -6.18 -14.85
C SER A 26 -41.95 -6.13 -16.05
N ILE A 27 -42.14 -4.95 -16.67
CA ILE A 27 -42.93 -4.81 -17.90
C ILE A 27 -42.28 -5.61 -19.04
N ARG A 28 -40.97 -5.43 -19.26
CA ARG A 28 -40.23 -6.11 -20.32
C ARG A 28 -40.40 -7.62 -20.23
N HIS A 29 -40.21 -8.18 -19.05
CA HIS A 29 -40.32 -9.61 -18.82
C HIS A 29 -41.74 -10.10 -18.91
N ALA A 30 -42.73 -9.35 -18.40
CA ALA A 30 -44.12 -9.76 -18.49
C ALA A 30 -44.57 -9.92 -19.96
N LEU A 31 -44.09 -9.04 -20.85
CA LEU A 31 -44.30 -9.17 -22.30
C LEU A 31 -43.59 -10.41 -22.89
N LEU A 32 -42.38 -10.75 -22.43
CA LEU A 32 -41.68 -11.97 -22.88
C LEU A 32 -42.42 -13.25 -22.50
N TYR A 33 -43.07 -13.26 -21.33
CA TYR A 33 -43.91 -14.37 -20.88
C TYR A 33 -45.31 -14.39 -21.55
N GLY A 34 -45.67 -13.35 -22.30
CA GLY A 34 -46.91 -13.29 -23.08
C GLY A 34 -48.12 -12.74 -22.32
N PHE A 35 -47.90 -12.03 -21.20
CA PHE A 35 -48.96 -11.39 -20.42
C PHE A 35 -49.49 -10.12 -21.09
N GLU A 36 -50.74 -9.75 -20.78
CA GLU A 36 -51.26 -8.41 -21.00
C GLU A 36 -50.83 -7.53 -19.82
N VAL A 37 -50.13 -6.42 -20.07
CA VAL A 37 -49.47 -5.64 -19.02
C VAL A 37 -49.99 -4.22 -18.99
N VAL A 38 -50.27 -3.72 -17.78
CA VAL A 38 -50.48 -2.29 -17.53
C VAL A 38 -49.58 -1.89 -16.36
N CYS A 39 -48.81 -0.83 -16.54
CA CYS A 39 -48.01 -0.22 -15.50
C CYS A 39 -48.62 1.12 -15.10
N TYR A 40 -48.81 1.32 -13.79
CA TYR A 40 -49.27 2.58 -13.22
C TYR A 40 -48.11 3.29 -12.53
N GLU A 41 -47.75 4.46 -13.04
CA GLU A 41 -46.72 5.34 -12.48
C GLU A 41 -47.38 6.60 -11.93
N GLY A 42 -47.19 6.87 -10.65
CA GLY A 42 -47.78 8.03 -9.98
C GLY A 42 -47.18 9.36 -10.46
N GLN A 43 -45.95 9.31 -10.97
CA GLN A 43 -45.20 10.48 -11.43
C GLN A 43 -45.45 10.79 -12.91
N GLY A 44 -44.99 11.97 -13.33
CA GLY A 44 -45.13 12.43 -14.71
C GLY A 44 -44.13 11.88 -15.71
N ASP A 45 -43.18 11.05 -15.26
CA ASP A 45 -42.16 10.44 -16.12
C ASP A 45 -41.59 9.17 -15.44
N ILE A 46 -40.89 8.35 -16.20
CA ILE A 46 -40.29 7.09 -15.74
C ILE A 46 -38.93 7.29 -15.07
N GLY A 47 -38.45 6.29 -14.32
CA GLY A 47 -37.09 6.26 -13.77
C GLY A 47 -37.01 6.31 -12.23
N GLY A 48 -38.09 6.73 -11.55
CA GLY A 48 -38.19 6.75 -10.09
C GLY A 48 -37.04 7.50 -9.43
N LEU A 49 -36.38 6.86 -8.45
CA LEU A 49 -35.26 7.41 -7.68
C LEU A 49 -34.17 8.11 -8.53
N TRP A 50 -33.85 7.56 -9.71
CA TRP A 50 -32.76 8.06 -10.56
C TRP A 50 -33.11 9.32 -11.33
N ARG A 51 -34.40 9.69 -11.38
CA ARG A 51 -34.83 10.97 -11.95
C ARG A 51 -34.71 12.05 -10.90
N TYR A 52 -33.59 12.77 -10.94
CA TYR A 52 -33.30 13.88 -10.04
C TYR A 52 -34.41 14.94 -10.08
N LYS A 53 -34.86 15.36 -8.90
CA LYS A 53 -35.81 16.45 -8.69
C LYS A 53 -35.09 17.60 -7.98
N PRO A 54 -35.09 18.82 -8.56
CA PRO A 54 -34.37 19.95 -7.98
C PRO A 54 -35.04 20.51 -6.71
N GLU A 55 -36.35 20.35 -6.59
CA GLU A 55 -37.14 20.83 -5.45
C GLU A 55 -37.35 19.72 -4.41
N GLU A 56 -37.63 20.12 -3.16
CA GLU A 56 -38.06 19.20 -2.11
C GLU A 56 -39.36 18.49 -2.49
N THR A 57 -39.43 17.20 -2.19
CA THR A 57 -40.55 16.35 -2.60
C THR A 57 -40.65 15.14 -1.70
N ASP A 58 -41.86 14.67 -1.42
CA ASP A 58 -42.13 13.42 -0.70
C ASP A 58 -41.78 12.16 -1.53
N GLU A 59 -41.46 12.35 -2.81
CA GLU A 59 -41.09 11.27 -3.71
C GLU A 59 -39.62 10.86 -3.54
N SER A 60 -39.28 9.65 -4.00
CA SER A 60 -37.87 9.27 -4.09
C SER A 60 -37.14 10.13 -5.12
N SER A 61 -35.96 10.62 -4.72
CA SER A 61 -35.01 11.32 -5.57
C SER A 61 -33.62 11.17 -5.00
N VAL A 62 -32.63 11.24 -5.88
CA VAL A 62 -31.22 11.39 -5.51
C VAL A 62 -30.85 12.87 -5.31
N MET A 63 -29.62 13.11 -4.84
CA MET A 63 -28.99 14.43 -4.84
C MET A 63 -28.47 14.74 -6.25
N LYS A 64 -28.25 16.02 -6.55
CA LYS A 64 -27.83 16.46 -7.88
C LYS A 64 -26.56 15.78 -8.38
N THR A 65 -25.60 15.58 -7.49
CA THR A 65 -24.24 15.06 -7.77
C THR A 65 -24.12 13.54 -7.62
N THR A 66 -25.23 12.83 -7.37
CA THR A 66 -25.17 11.38 -7.12
C THR A 66 -24.63 10.62 -8.33
N ILE A 67 -23.64 9.77 -8.07
CA ILE A 67 -23.02 8.83 -9.02
C ILE A 67 -23.24 7.41 -8.48
N ILE A 68 -23.54 6.46 -9.36
CA ILE A 68 -23.70 5.05 -8.97
C ILE A 68 -22.42 4.53 -8.28
N ASN A 69 -22.59 3.68 -7.27
CA ASN A 69 -21.50 3.08 -6.51
C ASN A 69 -21.14 1.66 -7.00
N SER A 70 -21.92 1.10 -7.93
CA SER A 70 -21.61 -0.11 -8.70
C SER A 70 -21.27 0.26 -10.15
N SER A 71 -20.44 -0.53 -10.80
CA SER A 71 -20.03 -0.32 -12.17
C SER A 71 -21.14 -0.61 -13.16
N LYS A 72 -21.12 0.08 -14.31
CA LYS A 72 -22.15 -0.01 -15.36
C LYS A 72 -22.45 -1.44 -15.81
N GLU A 73 -21.44 -2.31 -15.85
CA GLU A 73 -21.60 -3.69 -16.31
C GLU A 73 -22.30 -4.57 -15.26
N LEU A 74 -22.04 -4.33 -13.96
CA LEU A 74 -22.77 -4.99 -12.88
C LEU A 74 -24.14 -4.37 -12.62
N THR A 75 -24.36 -3.11 -12.99
CA THR A 75 -25.67 -2.47 -12.87
C THR A 75 -26.61 -2.78 -14.03
N ALA A 76 -26.09 -3.24 -15.16
CA ALA A 76 -26.85 -3.49 -16.38
C ALA A 76 -27.96 -4.54 -16.22
N TYR A 77 -29.08 -4.35 -16.92
CA TYR A 77 -30.04 -5.42 -17.19
C TYR A 77 -29.43 -6.49 -18.10
N SER A 78 -29.83 -7.74 -17.86
CA SER A 78 -29.17 -8.94 -18.39
C SER A 78 -29.23 -9.12 -19.91
N ASP A 79 -30.13 -8.41 -20.60
CA ASP A 79 -30.26 -8.37 -22.05
C ASP A 79 -30.04 -6.97 -22.65
N PHE A 80 -29.52 -6.01 -21.88
CA PHE A 80 -29.30 -4.64 -22.32
C PHE A 80 -28.02 -4.02 -21.72
N PRO A 81 -26.82 -4.36 -22.25
CA PRO A 81 -25.57 -3.74 -21.83
C PRO A 81 -25.56 -2.23 -22.11
N PRO A 82 -25.00 -1.40 -21.21
CA PRO A 82 -24.75 0.01 -21.48
C PRO A 82 -23.81 0.22 -22.67
N LYS A 83 -23.86 1.42 -23.28
CA LYS A 83 -22.94 1.78 -24.36
C LYS A 83 -21.48 1.70 -23.87
N ALA A 84 -20.57 1.33 -24.75
CA ALA A 84 -19.19 1.07 -24.36
C ALA A 84 -18.47 2.33 -23.85
N GLU A 85 -18.88 3.49 -24.35
CA GLU A 85 -18.34 4.81 -24.05
C GLU A 85 -18.92 5.42 -22.76
N GLU A 86 -20.03 4.88 -22.24
CA GLU A 86 -20.60 5.37 -20.97
C GLU A 86 -19.63 5.13 -19.82
N ALA A 87 -19.58 6.07 -18.88
CA ALA A 87 -18.70 5.99 -17.71
C ALA A 87 -18.98 4.72 -16.88
N ASN A 88 -17.93 4.09 -16.34
CA ASN A 88 -18.09 2.93 -15.47
C ASN A 88 -18.96 3.25 -14.25
N PHE A 89 -18.84 4.45 -13.69
CA PHE A 89 -19.72 4.94 -12.65
C PHE A 89 -20.50 6.13 -13.21
N MET A 90 -21.72 5.85 -13.67
CA MET A 90 -22.62 6.83 -14.27
C MET A 90 -23.17 7.83 -13.25
N HIS A 91 -23.14 9.10 -13.61
CA HIS A 91 -23.92 10.13 -12.92
C HIS A 91 -25.43 9.84 -13.00
N ASN A 92 -26.23 10.32 -12.04
CA ASN A 92 -27.68 10.06 -11.99
C ASN A 92 -28.39 10.35 -13.32
N THR A 93 -28.00 11.40 -14.03
CA THR A 93 -28.56 11.80 -15.33
C THR A 93 -28.30 10.74 -16.40
N ARG A 94 -27.10 10.15 -16.42
CA ARG A 94 -26.73 9.07 -17.34
C ARG A 94 -27.40 7.75 -16.95
N MET A 95 -27.52 7.46 -15.66
CA MET A 95 -28.27 6.30 -15.17
C MET A 95 -29.76 6.40 -15.51
N CYS A 96 -30.38 7.56 -15.32
CA CYS A 96 -31.76 7.82 -15.73
C CYS A 96 -31.91 7.67 -17.26
N GLN A 97 -30.97 8.22 -18.04
CA GLN A 97 -30.96 8.05 -19.49
C GLN A 97 -30.86 6.57 -19.91
N TYR A 98 -30.08 5.74 -19.21
CA TYR A 98 -30.04 4.30 -19.47
C TYR A 98 -31.40 3.63 -19.27
N LEU A 99 -32.16 4.01 -18.23
CA LEU A 99 -33.52 3.51 -18.00
C LEU A 99 -34.50 3.96 -19.11
N VAL A 100 -34.37 5.21 -19.55
CA VAL A 100 -35.15 5.75 -20.68
C VAL A 100 -34.81 5.01 -21.98
N ASP A 101 -33.52 4.82 -22.27
CA ASP A 101 -33.02 4.07 -23.44
C ASP A 101 -33.54 2.62 -23.41
N TYR A 102 -33.57 1.97 -22.24
CA TYR A 102 -34.13 0.63 -22.07
C TYR A 102 -35.64 0.59 -22.39
N ALA A 103 -36.40 1.55 -21.86
CA ALA A 103 -37.84 1.65 -22.11
C ALA A 103 -38.15 1.93 -23.59
N GLN A 104 -37.37 2.78 -24.25
CA GLN A 104 -37.51 3.07 -25.67
C GLN A 104 -37.12 1.88 -26.54
N HIS A 105 -35.99 1.24 -26.26
CA HIS A 105 -35.49 0.09 -27.03
C HIS A 105 -36.51 -1.04 -27.09
N TYR A 106 -37.15 -1.34 -25.95
CA TYR A 106 -38.18 -2.38 -25.86
C TYR A 106 -39.62 -1.87 -26.02
N LYS A 107 -39.81 -0.58 -26.37
CA LYS A 107 -41.12 0.05 -26.58
C LYS A 107 -42.08 -0.14 -25.40
N LEU A 108 -41.59 0.08 -24.18
CA LEU A 108 -42.33 -0.15 -22.94
C LEU A 108 -43.32 0.99 -22.63
N ASN A 109 -43.06 2.20 -23.13
CA ASN A 109 -43.85 3.41 -22.81
C ASN A 109 -45.36 3.26 -23.08
N GLN A 110 -45.75 2.46 -24.09
CA GLN A 110 -47.16 2.23 -24.42
C GLN A 110 -47.95 1.46 -23.34
N TYR A 111 -47.25 0.78 -22.42
CA TYR A 111 -47.85 0.04 -21.31
C TYR A 111 -47.87 0.85 -20.01
N ILE A 112 -47.27 2.05 -20.01
CA ILE A 112 -47.10 2.88 -18.82
C ILE A 112 -48.11 4.01 -18.84
N LYS A 113 -48.99 4.04 -17.84
CA LYS A 113 -49.89 5.15 -17.56
C LYS A 113 -49.25 6.05 -16.51
N LEU A 114 -48.71 7.18 -16.96
CA LEU A 114 -48.13 8.22 -16.11
C LEU A 114 -49.22 9.01 -15.39
N TRP A 115 -48.88 9.66 -14.28
CA TRP A 115 -49.84 10.39 -13.42
C TRP A 115 -50.98 9.52 -12.88
N HIS A 116 -50.76 8.22 -12.74
CA HIS A 116 -51.73 7.27 -12.21
C HIS A 116 -51.16 6.63 -10.94
N LYS A 117 -51.60 7.13 -9.79
CA LYS A 117 -51.12 6.68 -8.48
C LYS A 117 -52.01 5.55 -7.97
N VAL A 118 -51.43 4.37 -7.75
CA VAL A 118 -52.13 3.26 -7.10
C VAL A 118 -52.39 3.62 -5.64
N GLN A 119 -53.66 3.59 -5.23
CA GLN A 119 -54.09 3.89 -3.86
C GLN A 119 -54.22 2.63 -3.01
N ASN A 120 -54.72 1.54 -3.59
CA ASN A 120 -54.94 0.30 -2.88
C ASN A 120 -54.90 -0.91 -3.81
N VAL A 121 -54.49 -2.05 -3.27
CA VAL A 121 -54.41 -3.37 -3.91
C VAL A 121 -55.00 -4.36 -2.92
N GLU A 122 -56.14 -4.91 -3.27
CA GLU A 122 -56.93 -5.79 -2.41
C GLU A 122 -57.22 -7.10 -3.12
N ARG A 123 -57.33 -8.18 -2.36
CA ARG A 123 -57.81 -9.45 -2.90
C ARG A 123 -59.22 -9.27 -3.46
N ALA A 124 -59.47 -9.76 -4.67
CA ALA A 124 -60.82 -9.75 -5.24
C ALA A 124 -61.78 -10.66 -4.43
N GLU A 125 -63.09 -10.45 -4.56
CA GLU A 125 -64.10 -11.25 -3.85
C GLU A 125 -63.96 -12.76 -4.11
N ASP A 126 -63.47 -13.16 -5.29
CA ASP A 126 -63.25 -14.54 -5.69
C ASP A 126 -61.78 -15.00 -5.59
N TYR A 127 -60.94 -14.29 -4.84
CA TYR A 127 -59.49 -14.53 -4.73
C TYR A 127 -59.14 -15.97 -4.37
N SER A 128 -59.87 -16.61 -3.46
CA SER A 128 -59.58 -18.00 -3.06
C SER A 128 -59.63 -18.98 -4.24
N LYS A 129 -60.43 -18.69 -5.26
CA LYS A 129 -60.53 -19.49 -6.50
C LYS A 129 -59.62 -18.98 -7.62
N THR A 130 -59.48 -17.65 -7.76
CA THR A 130 -58.87 -17.04 -8.95
C THR A 130 -57.47 -16.47 -8.72
N GLY A 131 -57.13 -16.13 -7.48
CA GLY A 131 -55.90 -15.41 -7.13
C GLY A 131 -55.83 -13.96 -7.63
N ARG A 132 -56.96 -13.36 -8.03
CA ARG A 132 -57.01 -12.04 -8.67
C ARG A 132 -57.07 -10.87 -7.69
N TRP A 133 -56.55 -9.73 -8.11
CA TRP A 133 -56.44 -8.52 -7.30
C TRP A 133 -57.27 -7.38 -7.89
N ASN A 134 -57.96 -6.63 -7.02
CA ASN A 134 -58.57 -5.35 -7.34
C ASN A 134 -57.55 -4.24 -7.05
N VAL A 135 -57.19 -3.47 -8.07
CA VAL A 135 -56.23 -2.38 -7.99
C VAL A 135 -56.97 -1.06 -8.20
N THR A 136 -57.03 -0.25 -7.14
CA THR A 136 -57.64 1.08 -7.17
C THR A 136 -56.59 2.13 -7.50
N VAL A 137 -56.82 2.88 -8.56
CA VAL A 137 -55.89 3.84 -9.15
C VAL A 137 -56.54 5.22 -9.19
N ASN A 138 -55.81 6.23 -8.75
CA ASN A 138 -56.17 7.63 -8.89
C ASN A 138 -55.43 8.25 -10.08
N ASP A 139 -56.17 8.79 -11.04
CA ASP A 139 -55.62 9.67 -12.06
C ASP A 139 -55.40 11.05 -11.45
N VAL A 140 -54.13 11.38 -11.23
CA VAL A 140 -53.70 12.61 -10.56
C VAL A 140 -54.09 13.86 -11.36
N LYS A 141 -54.24 13.75 -12.68
CA LYS A 141 -54.61 14.89 -13.53
C LYS A 141 -56.10 15.19 -13.49
N SER A 142 -56.95 14.16 -13.51
CA SER A 142 -58.41 14.34 -13.50
C SER A 142 -59.01 14.32 -12.09
N GLY A 143 -58.29 13.78 -11.10
CA GLY A 143 -58.76 13.53 -9.74
C GLY A 143 -59.67 12.30 -9.62
N ALA A 144 -60.01 11.64 -10.72
CA ALA A 144 -60.89 10.47 -10.73
C ALA A 144 -60.15 9.22 -10.23
N SER A 145 -60.83 8.40 -9.41
CA SER A 145 -60.35 7.07 -9.02
C SER A 145 -61.17 5.99 -9.70
N PHE A 146 -60.51 4.92 -10.15
CA PHE A 146 -61.15 3.75 -10.73
C PHE A 146 -60.46 2.47 -10.24
N THR A 147 -61.17 1.35 -10.33
CA THR A 147 -60.67 0.04 -9.90
C THR A 147 -60.66 -0.92 -11.08
N GLU A 148 -59.55 -1.61 -11.28
CA GLU A 148 -59.39 -2.66 -12.29
C GLU A 148 -58.95 -3.98 -11.66
N ASN A 149 -59.32 -5.10 -12.29
CA ASN A 149 -58.98 -6.44 -11.82
C ASN A 149 -57.82 -7.05 -12.63
N PHE A 150 -56.88 -7.70 -11.94
CA PHE A 150 -55.65 -8.28 -12.49
C PHE A 150 -55.38 -9.69 -11.97
N ASP A 151 -54.81 -10.53 -12.83
CA ASP A 151 -54.41 -11.91 -12.52
C ASP A 151 -53.07 -12.00 -11.77
N GLY A 152 -52.29 -10.93 -11.78
CA GLY A 152 -51.09 -10.80 -10.95
C GLY A 152 -50.66 -9.35 -10.77
N VAL A 153 -49.95 -9.07 -9.68
CA VAL A 153 -49.47 -7.73 -9.34
C VAL A 153 -47.98 -7.79 -8.98
N LEU A 154 -47.19 -6.95 -9.63
CA LEU A 154 -45.78 -6.73 -9.29
C LEU A 154 -45.65 -5.34 -8.66
N LEU A 155 -45.29 -5.29 -7.38
CA LEU A 155 -45.13 -4.07 -6.63
C LEU A 155 -43.68 -3.56 -6.76
N CYS A 156 -43.48 -2.43 -7.43
CA CYS A 156 -42.17 -1.87 -7.77
C CYS A 156 -41.98 -0.46 -7.19
N THR A 157 -42.51 -0.21 -5.99
CA THR A 157 -42.55 1.12 -5.35
C THR A 157 -41.22 1.57 -4.74
N GLY A 158 -40.26 0.65 -4.55
CA GLY A 158 -38.99 0.90 -3.88
C GLY A 158 -39.14 1.18 -2.36
N HIS A 159 -38.02 1.48 -1.70
CA HIS A 159 -37.94 1.58 -0.23
C HIS A 159 -37.11 2.77 0.30
N HIS A 160 -36.66 3.68 -0.57
CA HIS A 160 -35.93 4.91 -0.20
C HIS A 160 -36.80 6.15 -0.40
N THR A 161 -38.00 6.15 0.20
CA THR A 161 -38.98 7.25 0.12
C THR A 161 -39.21 7.89 1.48
N LYS A 162 -39.57 7.10 2.51
CA LYS A 162 -39.90 7.61 3.84
C LYS A 162 -38.63 7.85 4.67
N PRO A 163 -38.25 9.10 4.99
CA PRO A 163 -37.05 9.38 5.78
C PRO A 163 -37.20 8.78 7.19
N PHE A 164 -36.09 8.30 7.75
CA PHE A 164 -36.07 7.81 9.14
C PHE A 164 -35.45 8.86 10.05
N TRP A 165 -36.24 9.39 10.97
CA TRP A 165 -35.79 10.30 12.01
C TRP A 165 -35.51 9.52 13.30
N PRO A 166 -34.33 9.70 13.93
CA PRO A 166 -34.05 9.12 15.25
C PRO A 166 -34.86 9.82 16.34
N GLU A 167 -34.81 9.27 17.56
CA GLU A 167 -35.33 9.95 18.75
C GLU A 167 -34.73 11.35 18.91
N GLU A 168 -35.54 12.28 19.41
CA GLU A 168 -35.14 13.67 19.58
C GLU A 168 -33.96 13.78 20.56
N TRP A 169 -32.92 14.51 20.17
CA TRP A 169 -31.77 14.74 21.03
C TRP A 169 -32.10 15.79 22.10
N PRO A 170 -31.54 15.69 23.32
CA PRO A 170 -31.71 16.72 24.33
C PRO A 170 -31.31 18.11 23.81
N GLY A 171 -32.15 19.11 24.03
CA GLY A 171 -31.91 20.50 23.58
C GLY A 171 -32.16 20.76 22.09
N GLN A 172 -32.61 19.77 21.31
CA GLN A 172 -32.86 19.91 19.86
C GLN A 172 -33.92 20.97 19.56
N ALA A 173 -34.98 21.05 20.35
CA ALA A 173 -36.02 22.08 20.23
C ALA A 173 -35.51 23.53 20.40
N ASP A 174 -34.41 23.72 21.15
CA ASP A 174 -33.82 25.04 21.40
C ASP A 174 -32.76 25.44 20.36
N PHE A 175 -32.39 24.53 19.46
CA PHE A 175 -31.38 24.77 18.42
C PHE A 175 -31.90 25.78 17.40
N LYS A 176 -31.18 26.88 17.20
CA LYS A 176 -31.57 27.94 16.25
C LYS A 176 -31.23 27.62 14.79
N GLY A 177 -30.31 26.68 14.56
CA GLY A 177 -29.91 26.28 13.21
C GLY A 177 -30.97 25.40 12.53
N GLU A 178 -30.72 25.05 11.29
CA GLU A 178 -31.63 24.22 10.49
C GLU A 178 -31.32 22.72 10.69
N ILE A 179 -32.33 21.88 10.82
CA ILE A 179 -32.18 20.41 10.85
C ILE A 179 -32.97 19.82 9.70
N VAL A 180 -32.30 19.15 8.77
CA VAL A 180 -32.90 18.57 7.56
C VAL A 180 -32.50 17.12 7.40
N HIS A 181 -33.35 16.29 6.80
CA HIS A 181 -32.96 14.93 6.42
C HIS A 181 -32.21 14.94 5.08
N ALA A 182 -31.33 13.96 4.87
CA ALA A 182 -30.61 13.79 3.60
C ALA A 182 -31.53 13.56 2.38
N HIS A 183 -32.83 13.32 2.59
CA HIS A 183 -33.85 13.20 1.56
C HIS A 183 -34.26 14.58 0.99
N SER A 184 -34.34 15.58 1.86
CA SER A 184 -34.62 16.98 1.52
C SER A 184 -33.41 17.69 0.90
N TYR A 185 -32.19 17.22 1.21
CA TYR A 185 -30.96 17.76 0.63
C TYR A 185 -30.86 17.47 -0.88
N LYS A 186 -30.80 18.52 -1.72
CA LYS A 186 -30.74 18.40 -3.19
C LYS A 186 -29.40 18.81 -3.79
N ASP A 187 -28.81 19.90 -3.30
CA ASP A 187 -27.55 20.47 -3.81
C ASP A 187 -26.87 21.29 -2.70
N HIS A 188 -25.60 21.63 -2.89
CA HIS A 188 -24.78 22.36 -1.92
C HIS A 188 -25.14 23.85 -1.77
N ARG A 189 -25.94 24.39 -2.68
CA ARG A 189 -26.31 25.82 -2.72
C ARG A 189 -27.04 26.22 -1.44
N GLY A 190 -26.58 27.28 -0.80
CA GLY A 190 -27.07 27.76 0.50
C GLY A 190 -26.29 27.22 1.71
N LEU A 191 -25.29 26.36 1.50
CA LEU A 191 -24.38 25.85 2.53
C LEU A 191 -22.97 26.43 2.43
N GLU A 192 -22.72 27.37 1.51
CA GLU A 192 -21.45 28.06 1.37
C GLU A 192 -21.10 28.82 2.66
N ASP A 193 -19.85 28.69 3.10
CA ASP A 193 -19.30 29.32 4.33
C ASP A 193 -20.03 29.00 5.64
N LYS A 194 -20.92 27.98 5.64
CA LYS A 194 -21.64 27.50 6.83
C LYS A 194 -20.94 26.34 7.53
N VAL A 195 -21.19 26.21 8.83
CA VAL A 195 -20.79 25.05 9.63
C VAL A 195 -21.92 24.02 9.58
N VAL A 196 -21.67 22.92 8.85
CA VAL A 196 -22.66 21.86 8.64
C VAL A 196 -22.24 20.58 9.36
N ALA A 197 -23.13 20.01 10.18
CA ALA A 197 -22.94 18.70 10.81
C ALA A 197 -23.76 17.63 10.10
N VAL A 198 -23.13 16.53 9.67
CA VAL A 198 -23.81 15.43 8.98
C VAL A 198 -23.89 14.21 9.88
N VAL A 199 -25.11 13.77 10.21
CA VAL A 199 -25.37 12.65 11.13
C VAL A 199 -25.54 11.35 10.35
N GLY A 200 -24.57 10.45 10.50
CA GLY A 200 -24.58 9.14 9.90
C GLY A 200 -23.62 9.02 8.72
N VAL A 201 -22.81 7.96 8.74
CA VAL A 201 -21.88 7.62 7.65
C VAL A 201 -22.51 6.60 6.69
N GLY A 202 -23.69 6.94 6.17
CA GLY A 202 -24.22 6.26 4.98
C GLY A 202 -23.53 6.76 3.71
N ASN A 203 -23.79 6.12 2.56
CA ASN A 203 -23.30 6.61 1.27
C ASN A 203 -23.74 8.07 0.99
N SER A 204 -24.87 8.50 1.57
CA SER A 204 -25.40 9.87 1.44
C SER A 204 -24.76 10.91 2.39
N GLY A 205 -23.90 10.52 3.35
CA GLY A 205 -23.46 11.40 4.44
C GLY A 205 -22.02 11.93 4.35
N GLY A 206 -21.30 11.72 3.26
CA GLY A 206 -19.82 11.80 3.22
C GLY A 206 -19.15 13.18 3.14
N ASP A 207 -19.84 14.31 3.30
CA ASP A 207 -19.37 15.58 2.70
C ASP A 207 -19.02 16.75 3.67
N VAL A 208 -19.49 16.82 4.94
CA VAL A 208 -19.10 17.85 5.97
C VAL A 208 -19.22 17.26 7.40
N TYR A 209 -18.61 17.86 8.45
CA TYR A 209 -18.47 17.32 9.85
C TYR A 209 -19.23 16.02 10.09
N LEU A 210 -18.52 14.90 10.01
CA LEU A 210 -19.13 13.59 9.92
C LEU A 210 -19.33 13.02 11.32
N VAL A 211 -20.59 12.98 11.75
CA VAL A 211 -21.00 12.42 13.03
C VAL A 211 -21.32 10.94 12.85
N THR A 212 -20.56 10.07 13.53
CA THR A 212 -20.76 8.63 13.45
C THR A 212 -20.69 7.97 14.82
N ARG A 213 -21.65 7.08 15.10
CA ARG A 213 -21.70 6.30 16.35
C ARG A 213 -20.75 5.09 16.34
N ARG A 214 -20.60 4.45 15.18
CA ARG A 214 -19.95 3.13 15.06
C ARG A 214 -18.78 3.11 14.08
N GLY A 215 -18.51 4.19 13.35
CA GLY A 215 -17.61 4.15 12.20
C GLY A 215 -18.17 3.33 11.02
N THR A 216 -17.41 3.21 9.95
CA THR A 216 -17.70 2.33 8.80
C THR A 216 -16.42 2.05 8.01
N TRP A 217 -16.39 0.92 7.33
CA TRP A 217 -15.36 0.65 6.33
C TRP A 217 -15.66 1.46 5.07
N VAL A 218 -14.69 2.24 4.61
CA VAL A 218 -14.83 3.07 3.41
C VAL A 218 -14.07 2.42 2.27
N PHE A 219 -14.78 2.20 1.16
CA PHE A 219 -14.27 1.65 -0.07
C PHE A 219 -14.23 2.74 -1.14
N ASN A 220 -13.19 2.70 -1.97
CA ASN A 220 -13.14 3.48 -3.19
C ASN A 220 -13.83 2.72 -4.33
N ARG A 221 -14.45 3.44 -5.26
CA ARG A 221 -14.97 2.89 -6.51
C ARG A 221 -13.85 2.31 -7.38
N ILE A 222 -12.68 2.95 -7.31
CA ILE A 222 -11.47 2.57 -8.03
C ILE A 222 -10.63 1.63 -7.17
N PHE A 223 -10.35 0.45 -7.70
CA PHE A 223 -9.45 -0.54 -7.12
C PHE A 223 -8.07 -0.50 -7.78
N ASP A 224 -7.24 -1.51 -7.52
CA ASP A 224 -5.88 -1.60 -8.06
C ASP A 224 -5.88 -1.45 -9.60
N TYR A 225 -4.91 -0.67 -10.10
CA TYR A 225 -4.73 -0.37 -11.53
C TYR A 225 -5.89 0.34 -12.22
N GLY A 226 -6.79 0.98 -11.48
CA GLY A 226 -7.87 1.77 -12.07
C GLY A 226 -9.11 0.96 -12.46
N ARG A 227 -9.19 -0.32 -12.07
CA ARG A 227 -10.35 -1.19 -12.35
C ARG A 227 -11.50 -0.86 -11.37
N PRO A 228 -12.77 -0.94 -11.79
CA PRO A 228 -13.89 -0.86 -10.85
C PRO A 228 -13.80 -1.95 -9.77
N LEU A 229 -13.99 -1.57 -8.52
CA LEU A 229 -13.88 -2.46 -7.35
C LEU A 229 -14.79 -3.69 -7.46
N ASP A 230 -16.04 -3.47 -7.82
CA ASP A 230 -17.04 -4.52 -7.95
C ASP A 230 -16.71 -5.46 -9.13
N CYS A 231 -16.17 -4.95 -10.23
CA CYS A 231 -15.63 -5.80 -11.30
C CYS A 231 -14.45 -6.68 -10.82
N ALA A 232 -13.62 -6.17 -9.91
CA ALA A 232 -12.50 -6.94 -9.37
C ALA A 232 -12.95 -8.00 -8.36
N LEU A 233 -13.87 -7.65 -7.46
CA LEU A 233 -14.24 -8.51 -6.32
C LEU A 233 -15.43 -9.44 -6.59
N ASN A 234 -16.42 -9.04 -7.41
CA ASN A 234 -17.62 -9.84 -7.67
C ASN A 234 -17.40 -10.85 -8.81
N THR A 235 -16.42 -11.74 -8.66
CA THR A 235 -16.12 -12.82 -9.62
C THR A 235 -16.43 -14.18 -8.98
N ARG A 236 -16.74 -15.20 -9.81
CA ARG A 236 -16.92 -16.57 -9.33
C ARG A 236 -15.68 -17.12 -8.65
N PHE A 237 -14.53 -16.67 -9.11
CA PHE A 237 -13.25 -16.94 -8.52
C PHE A 237 -13.20 -16.48 -7.06
N PHE A 238 -13.40 -15.19 -6.79
CA PHE A 238 -13.35 -14.67 -5.41
C PHE A 238 -14.46 -15.24 -4.53
N GLU A 239 -15.65 -15.48 -5.08
CA GLU A 239 -16.75 -16.10 -4.33
C GLU A 239 -16.42 -17.53 -3.87
N PHE A 240 -15.72 -18.30 -4.69
CA PHE A 240 -15.21 -19.61 -4.29
C PHE A 240 -14.25 -19.50 -3.10
N PHE A 241 -13.28 -18.58 -3.12
CA PHE A 241 -12.37 -18.41 -1.98
C PHE A 241 -13.09 -17.86 -0.74
N ARG A 242 -14.06 -16.95 -0.92
CA ARG A 242 -14.83 -16.39 0.19
C ARG A 242 -15.61 -17.47 0.94
N THR A 243 -16.17 -18.43 0.22
CA THR A 243 -16.98 -19.53 0.78
C THR A 243 -16.13 -20.66 1.35
N GLN A 244 -14.94 -20.91 0.79
CA GLN A 244 -14.06 -22.00 1.25
C GLN A 244 -13.08 -21.59 2.37
N LEU A 245 -12.74 -20.31 2.49
CA LEU A 245 -11.82 -19.82 3.53
C LEU A 245 -12.57 -19.43 4.81
N PRO A 246 -11.96 -19.61 6.01
CA PRO A 246 -12.54 -19.13 7.26
C PRO A 246 -12.84 -17.63 7.23
N GLY A 247 -13.99 -17.22 7.74
CA GLY A 247 -14.47 -15.83 7.71
C GLY A 247 -13.52 -14.82 8.38
N TRP A 248 -12.72 -15.24 9.36
CA TRP A 248 -11.73 -14.37 10.00
C TRP A 248 -10.57 -14.05 9.05
N LEU A 249 -10.15 -15.00 8.21
CA LEU A 249 -9.03 -14.84 7.28
C LEU A 249 -9.43 -13.91 6.14
N THR A 250 -10.63 -14.10 5.56
CA THR A 250 -11.15 -13.23 4.50
C THR A 250 -11.32 -11.79 5.01
N ASN A 251 -11.84 -11.61 6.24
CA ASN A 251 -11.90 -10.30 6.89
C ASN A 251 -10.49 -9.69 7.10
N ALA A 252 -9.51 -10.47 7.56
CA ALA A 252 -8.15 -9.98 7.80
C ALA A 252 -7.46 -9.51 6.51
N VAL A 253 -7.55 -10.30 5.43
CA VAL A 253 -6.97 -9.97 4.12
C VAL A 253 -7.56 -8.70 3.54
N VAL A 254 -8.90 -8.57 3.57
CA VAL A 254 -9.58 -7.41 3.00
C VAL A 254 -9.35 -6.18 3.86
N LYS A 255 -9.24 -6.34 5.19
CA LYS A 255 -8.88 -5.25 6.11
C LYS A 255 -7.48 -4.74 5.86
N TRP A 256 -6.52 -5.64 5.66
CA TRP A 256 -5.18 -5.27 5.26
C TRP A 256 -5.18 -4.49 3.95
N GLN A 257 -5.92 -4.95 2.94
CA GLN A 257 -6.00 -4.28 1.64
C GLN A 257 -6.64 -2.88 1.73
N LEU A 258 -7.72 -2.72 2.50
CA LEU A 258 -8.36 -1.42 2.71
C LEU A 258 -7.44 -0.46 3.47
N ASN A 259 -6.81 -0.92 4.55
CA ASN A 259 -5.92 -0.09 5.37
C ASN A 259 -4.61 0.28 4.67
N LYS A 260 -4.21 -0.46 3.63
CA LYS A 260 -3.10 -0.07 2.76
C LYS A 260 -3.35 1.25 2.03
N ARG A 261 -4.62 1.62 1.79
CA ARG A 261 -5.00 2.88 1.13
C ARG A 261 -4.95 4.05 2.11
N PHE A 262 -5.57 3.88 3.28
CA PHE A 262 -5.48 4.77 4.43
C PHE A 262 -5.93 4.00 5.68
N ASP A 263 -5.34 4.32 6.83
CA ASP A 263 -5.67 3.65 8.08
C ASP A 263 -7.01 4.15 8.65
N HIS A 264 -8.02 3.28 8.66
CA HIS A 264 -9.35 3.62 9.15
C HIS A 264 -9.36 3.97 10.66
N GLU A 265 -8.43 3.44 11.45
CA GLU A 265 -8.31 3.75 12.87
C GLU A 265 -7.77 5.16 13.07
N MET A 266 -6.68 5.50 12.37
CA MET A 266 -6.11 6.84 12.37
C MET A 266 -7.13 7.91 11.93
N TYR A 267 -8.04 7.57 11.02
CA TYR A 267 -9.05 8.49 10.48
C TYR A 267 -10.35 8.50 11.31
N GLY A 268 -10.44 7.75 12.41
CA GLY A 268 -11.63 7.70 13.27
C GLY A 268 -12.83 7.00 12.64
N LEU A 269 -12.62 6.17 11.62
CA LEU A 269 -13.66 5.48 10.85
C LEU A 269 -13.76 3.99 11.17
N LYS A 270 -12.75 3.37 11.78
CA LYS A 270 -12.72 1.92 12.06
C LYS A 270 -13.92 1.49 12.93
N PRO A 271 -14.81 0.61 12.42
CA PRO A 271 -15.89 0.07 13.22
C PRO A 271 -15.47 -1.14 14.06
N ALA A 272 -16.32 -1.51 15.03
CA ALA A 272 -16.11 -2.70 15.86
C ALA A 272 -16.42 -4.02 15.12
N HIS A 273 -17.20 -3.98 14.05
CA HIS A 273 -17.58 -5.16 13.27
C HIS A 273 -16.60 -5.46 12.12
N GLY A 274 -16.61 -6.70 11.64
CA GLY A 274 -15.85 -7.12 10.45
C GLY A 274 -16.27 -6.37 9.18
N ILE A 275 -15.47 -6.46 8.12
CA ILE A 275 -15.68 -5.69 6.87
C ILE A 275 -16.98 -6.05 6.20
N PHE A 276 -17.23 -7.35 6.12
CA PHE A 276 -18.38 -7.85 5.40
C PHE A 276 -19.66 -7.77 6.24
N SER A 277 -19.55 -7.61 7.57
CA SER A 277 -20.68 -7.65 8.50
C SER A 277 -21.63 -6.44 8.38
N ALA A 278 -21.31 -5.41 7.62
CA ALA A 278 -22.23 -4.31 7.33
C ALA A 278 -22.00 -3.81 5.92
N HIS A 279 -22.98 -3.11 5.35
CA HIS A 279 -22.79 -2.49 4.04
C HIS A 279 -21.74 -1.37 4.15
N PRO A 280 -20.62 -1.44 3.41
CA PRO A 280 -19.59 -0.41 3.48
C PRO A 280 -20.04 0.89 2.84
N THR A 281 -19.33 1.97 3.17
CA THR A 281 -19.50 3.26 2.51
C THR A 281 -18.59 3.35 1.30
N VAL A 282 -19.14 3.65 0.13
CA VAL A 282 -18.37 3.81 -1.11
C VAL A 282 -18.18 5.29 -1.38
N ASN A 283 -17.00 5.83 -1.09
CA ASN A 283 -16.67 7.24 -1.30
C ASN A 283 -15.19 7.41 -1.64
N ASP A 284 -14.91 8.03 -2.79
CA ASP A 284 -13.55 8.22 -3.30
C ASP A 284 -12.82 9.41 -2.65
N GLU A 285 -13.55 10.38 -2.11
CA GLU A 285 -13.02 11.65 -1.63
C GLU A 285 -12.90 11.72 -0.10
N LEU A 286 -13.77 11.03 0.64
CA LEU A 286 -13.89 11.14 2.10
C LEU A 286 -12.53 11.06 2.84
N PRO A 287 -11.64 10.08 2.58
CA PRO A 287 -10.33 10.06 3.23
C PRO A 287 -9.50 11.32 2.92
N ASN A 288 -9.47 11.79 1.68
CA ASN A 288 -8.73 13.00 1.30
C ASN A 288 -9.32 14.27 1.94
N ARG A 289 -10.66 14.32 2.10
CA ARG A 289 -11.36 15.43 2.76
C ARG A 289 -11.08 15.47 4.27
N ILE A 290 -10.97 14.30 4.92
CA ILE A 290 -10.53 14.20 6.32
C ILE A 290 -9.06 14.64 6.45
N ALA A 291 -8.18 14.13 5.59
CA ALA A 291 -6.75 14.45 5.63
C ALA A 291 -6.45 15.94 5.42
N SER A 292 -7.24 16.63 4.59
CA SER A 292 -7.13 18.08 4.36
C SER A 292 -7.81 18.92 5.45
N GLY A 293 -8.50 18.30 6.41
CA GLY A 293 -9.20 18.99 7.50
C GLY A 293 -10.53 19.64 7.10
N THR A 294 -10.98 19.47 5.85
CA THR A 294 -12.29 19.95 5.37
C THR A 294 -13.46 19.18 5.99
N ILE A 295 -13.24 17.91 6.34
CA ILE A 295 -14.19 17.10 7.12
C ILE A 295 -13.52 16.70 8.43
N LYS A 296 -14.25 16.86 9.54
CA LYS A 296 -13.82 16.38 10.86
C LYS A 296 -14.78 15.31 11.35
N VAL A 297 -14.24 14.13 11.67
CA VAL A 297 -15.04 13.03 12.23
C VAL A 297 -15.33 13.31 13.71
N ARG A 298 -16.56 13.07 14.14
CA ARG A 298 -17.04 13.25 15.51
C ARG A 298 -17.86 12.03 15.96
N PRO A 299 -17.85 11.70 17.27
CA PRO A 299 -18.72 10.66 17.81
C PRO A 299 -20.17 11.13 17.82
N GLN A 300 -21.10 10.26 18.24
CA GLN A 300 -22.53 10.58 18.29
C GLN A 300 -22.85 11.88 19.05
N ILE A 301 -23.90 12.58 18.62
CA ILE A 301 -24.44 13.75 19.33
C ILE A 301 -24.91 13.32 20.72
N SER A 302 -24.48 14.06 21.73
CA SER A 302 -24.94 13.93 23.12
C SER A 302 -26.15 14.83 23.37
N LYS A 303 -26.03 16.12 23.01
CA LYS A 303 -27.10 17.12 23.10
C LYS A 303 -26.85 18.28 22.14
N PHE A 304 -27.90 19.03 21.85
CA PHE A 304 -27.84 20.32 21.17
C PHE A 304 -27.70 21.43 22.20
N THR A 305 -27.01 22.49 21.80
CA THR A 305 -27.06 23.79 22.47
C THR A 305 -27.83 24.77 21.59
N ARG A 306 -28.13 25.97 22.10
CA ARG A 306 -28.89 26.97 21.34
C ARG A 306 -28.28 27.32 19.97
N GLU A 307 -26.96 27.24 19.84
CA GLU A 307 -26.22 27.62 18.62
C GLU A 307 -25.19 26.56 18.20
N GLY A 308 -25.22 25.34 18.75
CA GLY A 308 -24.18 24.35 18.50
C GLY A 308 -24.55 22.93 18.91
N VAL A 309 -23.57 22.04 18.86
CA VAL A 309 -23.73 20.60 19.12
C VAL A 309 -22.62 20.10 20.05
N GLU A 310 -23.00 19.34 21.08
CA GLU A 310 -22.07 18.64 21.98
C GLU A 310 -22.08 17.14 21.68
N PHE A 311 -20.90 16.52 21.65
CA PHE A 311 -20.69 15.12 21.28
C PHE A 311 -20.39 14.25 22.50
N ALA A 312 -20.51 12.93 22.34
CA ALA A 312 -20.35 11.96 23.42
C ALA A 312 -18.94 11.90 24.05
N ASP A 313 -17.92 12.41 23.38
CA ASP A 313 -16.54 12.52 23.91
C ASP A 313 -16.32 13.80 24.74
N GLY A 314 -17.36 14.60 24.96
CA GLY A 314 -17.31 15.88 25.66
C GLY A 314 -16.82 17.05 24.79
N THR A 315 -16.49 16.82 23.52
CA THR A 315 -16.18 17.91 22.58
C THR A 315 -17.46 18.60 22.12
N SER A 316 -17.36 19.88 21.78
CA SER A 316 -18.48 20.65 21.21
C SER A 316 -18.04 21.43 19.98
N VAL A 317 -19.01 21.71 19.10
CA VAL A 317 -18.87 22.63 17.99
C VAL A 317 -19.92 23.72 18.17
N GLU A 318 -19.45 24.95 18.33
CA GLU A 318 -20.31 26.14 18.38
C GLU A 318 -20.61 26.66 16.97
N LYS A 319 -21.69 27.43 16.86
CA LYS A 319 -22.15 28.07 15.63
C LYS A 319 -22.42 27.07 14.50
N VAL A 320 -23.13 25.99 14.80
CA VAL A 320 -23.59 25.04 13.78
C VAL A 320 -24.82 25.63 13.10
N ASP A 321 -24.74 25.88 11.79
CA ASP A 321 -25.81 26.50 11.02
C ASP A 321 -26.84 25.47 10.53
N THR A 322 -26.37 24.27 10.15
CA THR A 322 -27.22 23.21 9.58
C THR A 322 -26.79 21.83 10.06
N VAL A 323 -27.76 21.00 10.41
CA VAL A 323 -27.56 19.56 10.69
C VAL A 323 -28.29 18.74 9.63
N ILE A 324 -27.53 17.96 8.86
CA ILE A 324 -28.06 17.04 7.85
C ILE A 324 -28.12 15.64 8.44
N VAL A 325 -29.33 15.12 8.64
CA VAL A 325 -29.59 13.80 9.19
C VAL A 325 -29.61 12.76 8.06
N ALA A 326 -28.54 11.98 7.95
CA ALA A 326 -28.33 10.91 6.96
C ALA A 326 -28.53 9.51 7.58
N THR A 327 -29.59 9.34 8.37
CA THR A 327 -29.89 8.13 9.16
C THR A 327 -30.63 7.03 8.40
N GLY A 328 -30.92 7.26 7.12
CA GLY A 328 -31.51 6.26 6.22
C GLY A 328 -33.02 6.41 6.08
N TYR A 329 -33.69 5.31 5.70
CA TYR A 329 -35.09 5.32 5.31
C TYR A 329 -35.86 4.19 5.99
N SER A 330 -37.17 4.38 6.06
CA SER A 330 -38.15 3.38 6.46
C SER A 330 -38.90 2.89 5.22
N PHE A 331 -39.44 1.68 5.28
CA PHE A 331 -40.34 1.19 4.25
C PHE A 331 -41.61 0.58 4.83
N GLU A 332 -42.68 0.65 4.06
CA GLU A 332 -44.02 0.19 4.42
C GLU A 332 -44.82 -0.06 3.14
N PHE A 333 -45.91 -0.81 3.26
CA PHE A 333 -46.78 -1.17 2.14
C PHE A 333 -48.24 -0.76 2.38
N PRO A 334 -48.53 0.53 2.59
CA PRO A 334 -49.87 1.01 2.95
C PRO A 334 -50.92 0.72 1.86
N ILE A 335 -50.48 0.55 0.62
CA ILE A 335 -51.34 0.24 -0.53
C ILE A 335 -51.75 -1.24 -0.59
N LEU A 336 -51.23 -2.13 0.26
CA LEU A 336 -51.61 -3.54 0.29
C LEU A 336 -52.63 -3.78 1.40
N GLU A 337 -53.92 -3.86 1.05
CA GLU A 337 -55.04 -4.01 2.00
C GLU A 337 -54.98 -3.00 3.17
N GLY A 338 -54.67 -1.74 2.87
CA GLY A 338 -54.50 -0.68 3.87
C GLY A 338 -53.29 -0.86 4.81
N GLY A 339 -52.30 -1.66 4.41
CA GLY A 339 -51.12 -1.98 5.21
C GLY A 339 -51.25 -3.25 6.07
N ASN A 340 -52.39 -3.94 6.01
CA ASN A 340 -52.64 -5.12 6.85
C ASN A 340 -52.09 -6.43 6.25
N LEU A 341 -51.82 -6.47 4.95
CA LEU A 341 -51.37 -7.70 4.29
C LEU A 341 -49.88 -8.03 4.57
N VAL A 342 -49.04 -7.00 4.57
CA VAL A 342 -47.59 -7.11 4.79
C VAL A 342 -47.21 -6.12 5.87
N THR A 343 -47.08 -6.62 7.10
CA THR A 343 -46.66 -5.84 8.26
C THR A 343 -45.14 -5.67 8.25
N VAL A 344 -44.68 -4.45 8.54
CA VAL A 344 -43.26 -4.12 8.67
C VAL A 344 -43.02 -3.57 10.07
N GLU A 345 -42.17 -4.24 10.84
CA GLU A 345 -41.81 -3.82 12.20
C GLU A 345 -40.30 -3.58 12.23
N GLU A 346 -39.86 -2.37 12.61
CA GLU A 346 -38.42 -2.02 12.64
C GLU A 346 -37.64 -2.36 11.35
N ASN A 347 -38.27 -2.15 10.18
CA ASN A 347 -37.77 -2.53 8.85
C ASN A 347 -37.55 -4.05 8.66
N GLU A 348 -38.05 -4.92 9.54
CA GLU A 348 -38.10 -6.36 9.34
C GLU A 348 -39.42 -6.75 8.68
N VAL A 349 -39.38 -7.71 7.76
CA VAL A 349 -40.54 -8.14 6.97
C VAL A 349 -40.41 -9.60 6.57
N ASP A 350 -41.48 -10.36 6.74
CA ASP A 350 -41.51 -11.79 6.40
C ASP A 350 -41.99 -12.02 4.96
N LEU A 351 -41.01 -12.14 4.05
CA LEU A 351 -41.26 -12.42 2.64
C LEU A 351 -40.39 -13.59 2.19
N TYR A 352 -40.99 -14.59 1.55
CA TYR A 352 -40.21 -15.64 0.90
C TYR A 352 -39.37 -15.04 -0.22
N GLU A 353 -38.06 -15.26 -0.14
CA GLU A 353 -37.05 -14.65 -1.01
C GLU A 353 -37.09 -13.12 -1.07
N TYR A 354 -37.62 -12.41 -0.09
CA TYR A 354 -37.85 -10.94 -0.18
C TYR A 354 -38.79 -10.54 -1.33
N ILE A 355 -39.62 -11.48 -1.82
CA ILE A 355 -40.54 -11.28 -2.96
C ILE A 355 -41.99 -11.57 -2.57
N PHE A 356 -42.25 -12.76 -2.00
CA PHE A 356 -43.60 -13.30 -1.88
C PHE A 356 -44.15 -13.18 -0.45
N PRO A 357 -45.30 -12.50 -0.26
CA PRO A 357 -45.97 -12.45 1.05
C PRO A 357 -46.46 -13.83 1.52
N LEU A 358 -46.10 -14.22 2.75
CA LEU A 358 -46.51 -15.51 3.33
C LEU A 358 -48.01 -15.60 3.63
N ALA A 359 -48.68 -14.45 3.77
CA ALA A 359 -50.11 -14.35 4.02
C ALA A 359 -50.98 -14.71 2.80
N CYS A 360 -50.42 -14.77 1.59
CA CYS A 360 -51.17 -15.06 0.37
C CYS A 360 -51.39 -16.57 0.15
N GLU A 361 -52.59 -16.96 -0.27
CA GLU A 361 -52.91 -18.34 -0.69
C GLU A 361 -52.38 -18.66 -2.10
N HIS A 362 -52.39 -17.66 -2.98
CA HIS A 362 -51.91 -17.74 -4.36
C HIS A 362 -50.62 -16.93 -4.51
N ASP A 363 -49.70 -17.43 -5.33
CA ASP A 363 -48.42 -16.76 -5.62
C ASP A 363 -48.56 -15.74 -6.76
N THR A 364 -49.58 -14.86 -6.67
CA THR A 364 -49.95 -13.88 -7.70
C THR A 364 -49.54 -12.44 -7.38
N LEU A 365 -48.95 -12.20 -6.21
CA LEU A 365 -48.41 -10.90 -5.79
C LEU A 365 -46.91 -11.05 -5.51
N GLY A 366 -46.09 -10.19 -6.13
CA GLY A 366 -44.65 -10.13 -5.92
C GLY A 366 -44.15 -8.73 -5.61
N ILE A 367 -43.37 -8.57 -4.55
CA ILE A 367 -42.69 -7.33 -4.20
C ILE A 367 -41.31 -7.35 -4.86
N ILE A 368 -41.04 -6.38 -5.73
CA ILE A 368 -39.83 -6.34 -6.55
C ILE A 368 -38.94 -5.18 -6.10
N GLY A 369 -37.67 -5.48 -5.81
CA GLY A 369 -36.66 -4.51 -5.43
C GLY A 369 -36.65 -4.13 -3.94
N LEU A 370 -37.37 -4.86 -3.08
CA LEU A 370 -37.25 -4.70 -1.61
C LEU A 370 -36.06 -5.47 -1.08
N ILE A 371 -34.85 -5.02 -1.41
CA ILE A 371 -33.62 -5.73 -1.02
C ILE A 371 -32.40 -4.80 -1.07
N GLN A 372 -31.37 -5.08 -0.27
CA GLN A 372 -30.11 -4.34 -0.23
C GLN A 372 -28.92 -5.28 -0.37
N PRO A 373 -28.45 -5.54 -1.61
CA PRO A 373 -27.34 -6.45 -1.84
C PRO A 373 -25.98 -5.81 -1.53
N TYR A 374 -24.99 -6.62 -1.20
CA TYR A 374 -23.57 -6.31 -1.44
C TYR A 374 -23.29 -6.42 -2.95
N GLY A 375 -23.76 -5.44 -3.73
CA GLY A 375 -23.74 -5.45 -5.19
C GLY A 375 -24.77 -4.49 -5.78
N SER A 376 -25.15 -4.69 -7.05
CA SER A 376 -26.19 -3.87 -7.69
C SER A 376 -27.59 -4.47 -7.48
N ILE A 377 -28.56 -3.61 -7.16
CA ILE A 377 -29.98 -3.99 -7.02
C ILE A 377 -30.67 -4.19 -8.38
N MET A 378 -30.23 -3.52 -9.45
CA MET A 378 -30.97 -3.56 -10.74
C MET A 378 -31.05 -4.95 -11.36
N PRO A 379 -29.95 -5.74 -11.46
CA PRO A 379 -30.03 -7.13 -11.90
C PRO A 379 -30.89 -8.00 -11.01
N ILE A 380 -30.85 -7.75 -9.71
CA ILE A 380 -31.64 -8.52 -8.73
C ILE A 380 -33.12 -8.25 -8.95
N ALA A 381 -33.53 -6.98 -9.05
CA ALA A 381 -34.92 -6.63 -9.32
C ALA A 381 -35.42 -7.23 -10.65
N GLU A 382 -34.57 -7.25 -11.69
CA GLU A 382 -34.88 -7.97 -12.93
C GLU A 382 -35.08 -9.48 -12.69
N MET A 383 -34.18 -10.12 -11.94
CA MET A 383 -34.28 -11.55 -11.64
C MET A 383 -35.52 -11.88 -10.79
N GLN A 384 -35.82 -11.08 -9.77
CA GLN A 384 -37.03 -11.20 -8.95
C GLN A 384 -38.28 -11.14 -9.84
N ALA A 385 -38.35 -10.17 -10.77
CA ALA A 385 -39.45 -10.06 -11.71
C ALA A 385 -39.58 -11.31 -12.60
N ARG A 386 -38.46 -11.84 -13.11
CA ARG A 386 -38.45 -13.10 -13.90
C ARG A 386 -39.01 -14.27 -13.11
N VAL A 387 -38.62 -14.43 -11.84
CA VAL A 387 -39.12 -15.50 -10.95
C VAL A 387 -40.64 -15.38 -10.78
N VAL A 388 -41.14 -14.20 -10.40
CA VAL A 388 -42.59 -13.97 -10.22
C VAL A 388 -43.38 -14.28 -11.49
N LEU A 389 -42.88 -13.83 -12.64
CA LEU A 389 -43.58 -14.00 -13.91
C LEU A 389 -43.55 -15.46 -14.41
N ASP A 390 -42.49 -16.20 -14.13
CA ASP A 390 -42.39 -17.63 -14.46
C ASP A 390 -43.38 -18.48 -13.63
N ILE A 391 -43.55 -18.12 -12.35
CA ILE A 391 -44.53 -18.73 -11.44
C ILE A 391 -45.95 -18.37 -11.86
N LEU A 392 -46.23 -17.10 -12.18
CA LEU A 392 -47.53 -16.65 -12.71
C LEU A 392 -47.90 -17.35 -14.03
N ALA A 393 -46.90 -17.67 -14.85
CA ALA A 393 -47.06 -18.42 -16.09
C ALA A 393 -47.29 -19.93 -15.86
N GLY A 394 -47.18 -20.40 -14.61
CA GLY A 394 -47.34 -21.80 -14.23
C GLY A 394 -46.19 -22.71 -14.68
N ARG A 395 -45.02 -22.14 -14.99
CA ARG A 395 -43.84 -22.89 -15.46
C ARG A 395 -43.00 -23.44 -14.32
N SER A 396 -42.81 -22.65 -13.27
CA SER A 396 -42.20 -23.05 -12.01
C SER A 396 -43.21 -22.99 -10.86
N LYS A 397 -42.92 -23.72 -9.78
CA LYS A 397 -43.74 -23.74 -8.55
C LYS A 397 -42.88 -23.40 -7.35
N LEU A 398 -43.45 -22.66 -6.41
CA LEU A 398 -42.83 -22.41 -5.12
C LEU A 398 -43.00 -23.60 -4.16
N PRO A 399 -42.15 -23.69 -3.13
CA PRO A 399 -42.35 -24.60 -2.01
C PRO A 399 -43.69 -24.37 -1.30
N THR A 400 -44.13 -25.34 -0.52
CA THR A 400 -45.35 -25.24 0.28
C THR A 400 -45.25 -24.09 1.30
N LYS A 401 -46.40 -23.58 1.76
CA LYS A 401 -46.42 -22.48 2.75
C LYS A 401 -45.63 -22.80 4.03
N LYS A 402 -45.69 -24.05 4.49
CA LYS A 402 -44.93 -24.52 5.67
C LYS A 402 -43.42 -24.48 5.42
N GLU A 403 -42.97 -24.99 4.28
CA GLU A 403 -41.55 -24.94 3.91
C GLU A 403 -41.06 -23.50 3.73
N ARG A 404 -41.88 -22.63 3.14
CA ARG A 404 -41.54 -21.20 2.99
C ARG A 404 -41.35 -20.49 4.33
N LEU A 405 -42.19 -20.76 5.32
CA LEU A 405 -42.04 -20.21 6.68
C LEU A 405 -40.71 -20.62 7.30
N GLU A 406 -40.31 -21.89 7.15
CA GLU A 406 -39.05 -22.41 7.66
C GLU A 406 -37.85 -21.82 6.90
N LEU A 407 -37.94 -21.69 5.57
CA LEU A 407 -36.89 -21.07 4.75
C LEU A 407 -36.71 -19.59 5.07
N VAL A 408 -37.79 -18.84 5.29
CA VAL A 408 -37.71 -17.42 5.71
C VAL A 408 -37.00 -17.30 7.05
N LYS A 409 -37.39 -18.13 8.03
CA LYS A 409 -36.73 -18.17 9.34
C LYS A 409 -35.24 -18.48 9.23
N ASN A 410 -34.89 -19.52 8.48
CA ASN A 410 -33.49 -19.91 8.26
C ASN A 410 -32.70 -18.78 7.58
N LYS A 411 -33.32 -18.07 6.62
CA LYS A 411 -32.70 -16.93 5.93
C LYS A 411 -32.50 -15.74 6.85
N HIS A 412 -33.45 -15.44 7.74
CA HIS A 412 -33.29 -14.41 8.77
C HIS A 412 -32.17 -14.77 9.75
N GLU A 413 -32.07 -16.04 10.16
CA GLU A 413 -30.97 -16.51 11.02
C GLU A 413 -29.61 -16.43 10.31
N GLU A 414 -29.53 -16.86 9.05
CA GLU A 414 -28.31 -16.78 8.24
C GLU A 414 -27.88 -15.33 8.04
N MET A 415 -28.78 -14.46 7.58
CA MET A 415 -28.48 -13.05 7.36
C MET A 415 -28.21 -12.30 8.67
N GLY A 416 -28.89 -12.68 9.76
CA GLY A 416 -28.67 -12.14 11.11
C GLY A 416 -27.32 -12.55 11.72
N GLY A 417 -26.77 -13.71 11.36
CA GLY A 417 -25.40 -14.10 11.67
C GLY A 417 -24.36 -13.44 10.75
N ARG A 418 -24.73 -13.16 9.50
CA ARG A 418 -23.88 -12.56 8.47
C ARG A 418 -23.71 -11.05 8.62
N TYR A 419 -24.74 -10.33 9.05
CA TYR A 419 -24.79 -8.86 9.13
C TYR A 419 -25.06 -8.34 10.55
N VAL A 420 -24.60 -7.12 10.84
CA VAL A 420 -24.78 -6.48 12.14
C VAL A 420 -26.25 -6.20 12.40
N LYS A 421 -26.78 -6.78 13.48
CA LYS A 421 -28.16 -6.55 13.93
C LYS A 421 -28.43 -5.05 14.13
N SER A 422 -29.21 -4.48 13.20
CA SER A 422 -29.65 -3.09 13.21
C SER A 422 -30.75 -2.88 12.17
N ARG A 423 -31.61 -1.88 12.39
CA ARG A 423 -32.73 -1.49 11.51
C ARG A 423 -32.34 -1.26 10.04
N ARG A 424 -31.08 -0.86 9.78
CA ARG A 424 -30.56 -0.66 8.42
C ARG A 424 -30.23 -1.97 7.71
N HIS A 425 -29.99 -3.05 8.47
CA HIS A 425 -29.42 -4.30 8.00
C HIS A 425 -30.40 -5.50 7.99
N THR A 426 -31.70 -5.24 7.79
CA THR A 426 -32.78 -6.25 7.82
C THR A 426 -33.12 -6.92 6.48
N ILE A 427 -32.70 -6.35 5.35
CA ILE A 427 -33.03 -6.82 3.98
C ILE A 427 -31.77 -7.05 3.14
N GLN A 428 -30.70 -7.51 3.77
CA GLN A 428 -29.37 -7.62 3.18
C GLN A 428 -29.13 -8.99 2.57
N VAL A 429 -28.46 -9.01 1.43
CA VAL A 429 -28.02 -10.27 0.79
C VAL A 429 -26.65 -10.13 0.15
N ASP A 430 -25.95 -11.25 -0.02
CA ASP A 430 -24.77 -11.32 -0.88
C ASP A 430 -25.23 -11.49 -2.35
N TYR A 431 -24.69 -10.68 -3.28
CA TYR A 431 -25.22 -10.57 -4.66
C TYR A 431 -25.18 -11.89 -5.45
N ILE A 432 -24.04 -12.59 -5.50
CA ILE A 432 -23.88 -13.81 -6.31
C ILE A 432 -24.75 -14.96 -5.78
N PRO A 433 -24.70 -15.32 -4.48
CA PRO A 433 -25.54 -16.39 -3.93
C PRO A 433 -27.03 -16.16 -4.18
N TYR A 434 -27.52 -14.94 -3.93
CA TYR A 434 -28.93 -14.63 -4.10
C TYR A 434 -29.39 -14.68 -5.57
N MET A 435 -28.56 -14.18 -6.49
CA MET A 435 -28.86 -14.29 -7.94
C MET A 435 -28.89 -15.76 -8.40
N ASP A 436 -28.04 -16.62 -7.83
CA ASP A 436 -28.02 -18.05 -8.14
C ASP A 436 -29.24 -18.79 -7.60
N GLU A 437 -29.60 -18.50 -6.36
CA GLU A 437 -30.80 -19.01 -5.70
C GLU A 437 -32.05 -18.68 -6.51
N LEU A 438 -32.27 -17.40 -6.84
CA LEU A 438 -33.42 -17.00 -7.65
C LEU A 438 -33.41 -17.61 -9.05
N SER A 439 -32.25 -17.60 -9.72
CA SER A 439 -32.14 -18.17 -11.05
C SER A 439 -32.34 -19.68 -11.07
N SER A 440 -32.09 -20.38 -9.96
CA SER A 440 -32.31 -21.83 -9.85
C SER A 440 -33.80 -22.19 -9.89
N ILE A 441 -34.65 -21.35 -9.29
CA ILE A 441 -36.12 -21.52 -9.28
C ILE A 441 -36.68 -21.59 -10.70
N ILE A 442 -36.10 -20.83 -11.64
CA ILE A 442 -36.53 -20.77 -13.04
C ILE A 442 -35.59 -21.52 -14.00
N GLY A 443 -34.60 -22.27 -13.49
CA GLY A 443 -33.64 -23.00 -14.31
C GLY A 443 -32.72 -22.12 -15.18
N ALA A 444 -32.49 -20.87 -14.78
CA ALA A 444 -31.63 -19.90 -15.47
C ALA A 444 -30.22 -19.76 -14.85
N SER A 445 -29.89 -20.52 -13.79
CA SER A 445 -28.56 -20.44 -13.15
C SER A 445 -27.46 -20.71 -14.17
N PRO A 446 -26.37 -19.94 -14.19
CA PRO A 446 -25.28 -20.20 -15.13
C PRO A 446 -24.65 -21.58 -14.88
N PRO A 447 -24.29 -22.33 -15.92
CA PRO A 447 -23.45 -23.53 -15.77
C PRO A 447 -22.15 -23.20 -15.03
N TYR A 448 -21.63 -24.17 -14.28
CA TYR A 448 -20.31 -24.04 -13.68
C TYR A 448 -19.24 -23.86 -14.76
N TRP A 449 -18.19 -23.11 -14.42
CA TRP A 449 -17.10 -22.78 -15.35
C TRP A 449 -16.48 -24.03 -16.01
N PHE A 450 -16.32 -25.13 -15.25
CA PHE A 450 -15.74 -26.38 -15.74
C PHE A 450 -16.62 -27.10 -16.77
N SER A 451 -17.94 -26.84 -16.78
CA SER A 451 -18.85 -27.41 -17.77
C SER A 451 -18.59 -26.86 -19.18
N TYR A 452 -17.98 -25.67 -19.30
CA TYR A 452 -17.60 -25.09 -20.59
C TYR A 452 -16.27 -25.63 -21.13
N LEU A 453 -15.38 -26.19 -20.30
CA LEU A 453 -14.05 -26.66 -20.71
C LEU A 453 -14.03 -27.53 -21.98
N PRO A 454 -14.91 -28.55 -22.13
CA PRO A 454 -14.88 -29.42 -23.31
C PRO A 454 -15.36 -28.77 -24.61
N PHE A 455 -16.15 -27.69 -24.56
CA PHE A 455 -16.85 -27.14 -25.74
C PHE A 455 -16.55 -25.66 -26.02
N ASP A 456 -16.20 -24.88 -25.00
CA ASP A 456 -15.94 -23.44 -25.09
C ASP A 456 -14.95 -22.98 -23.99
N PRO A 457 -13.65 -23.30 -24.13
CA PRO A 457 -12.64 -22.98 -23.11
C PRO A 457 -12.47 -21.48 -22.86
N VAL A 458 -12.78 -20.65 -23.85
CA VAL A 458 -12.77 -19.18 -23.69
C VAL A 458 -13.88 -18.76 -22.74
N MET A 459 -15.09 -19.28 -22.94
CA MET A 459 -16.20 -19.05 -22.02
C MET A 459 -15.93 -19.63 -20.63
N ALA A 460 -15.25 -20.77 -20.52
CA ALA A 460 -14.85 -21.37 -19.24
C ALA A 460 -14.01 -20.41 -18.39
N VAL A 461 -13.01 -19.77 -18.99
CA VAL A 461 -12.17 -18.79 -18.30
C VAL A 461 -12.98 -17.57 -17.86
N HIS A 462 -13.79 -16.99 -18.76
CA HIS A 462 -14.64 -15.86 -18.41
C HIS A 462 -15.67 -16.21 -17.32
N ALA A 463 -16.27 -17.40 -17.35
CA ALA A 463 -17.21 -17.86 -16.33
C ALA A 463 -16.56 -18.01 -14.95
N LEU A 464 -15.24 -18.19 -14.88
CA LEU A 464 -14.50 -18.25 -13.62
C LEU A 464 -14.05 -16.86 -13.15
N ILE A 465 -13.39 -16.08 -14.01
CA ILE A 465 -12.65 -14.88 -13.58
C ILE A 465 -13.27 -13.55 -14.01
N ALA A 466 -14.18 -13.53 -14.98
CA ALA A 466 -14.84 -12.28 -15.36
C ALA A 466 -15.80 -11.82 -14.25
N PRO A 467 -16.11 -10.52 -14.19
CA PRO A 467 -17.13 -10.02 -13.28
C PRO A 467 -18.46 -10.73 -13.51
N THR A 468 -19.10 -11.23 -12.44
CA THR A 468 -20.36 -11.99 -12.50
C THR A 468 -21.53 -11.03 -12.76
N CYS A 469 -21.62 -10.55 -14.00
CA CYS A 469 -22.67 -9.63 -14.44
C CYS A 469 -24.00 -10.37 -14.70
N SER A 470 -25.07 -9.60 -14.81
CA SER A 470 -26.44 -10.08 -15.09
C SER A 470 -26.55 -10.92 -16.37
N TYR A 471 -25.68 -10.68 -17.37
CA TYR A 471 -25.65 -11.40 -18.66
C TYR A 471 -25.49 -12.92 -18.52
N PHE A 472 -24.79 -13.39 -17.48
CA PHE A 472 -24.59 -14.83 -17.23
C PHE A 472 -25.91 -15.58 -17.05
N TYR A 473 -26.92 -14.91 -16.49
CA TYR A 473 -28.24 -15.47 -16.22
C TYR A 473 -29.17 -15.45 -17.44
N ARG A 474 -28.63 -15.15 -18.63
CA ARG A 474 -29.32 -15.21 -19.93
C ARG A 474 -28.66 -16.17 -20.92
N ILE A 475 -27.69 -16.96 -20.47
CA ILE A 475 -27.06 -18.02 -21.28
C ILE A 475 -28.03 -19.18 -21.51
N ARG A 476 -28.81 -19.54 -20.49
CA ARG A 476 -29.82 -20.60 -20.54
C ARG A 476 -31.06 -20.23 -19.73
N GLY A 477 -32.03 -21.13 -19.69
CA GLY A 477 -33.31 -20.92 -19.02
C GLY A 477 -34.31 -20.15 -19.88
N PRO A 478 -35.44 -19.72 -19.30
CA PRO A 478 -36.47 -19.00 -20.02
C PRO A 478 -35.94 -17.66 -20.54
N HIS A 479 -36.28 -17.36 -21.80
CA HIS A 479 -35.92 -16.12 -22.48
C HIS A 479 -34.41 -15.84 -22.52
N ALA A 480 -33.62 -16.87 -22.81
CA ALA A 480 -32.18 -16.73 -23.07
C ALA A 480 -31.89 -15.69 -24.17
N TRP A 481 -30.78 -14.98 -24.05
CA TRP A 481 -30.41 -13.88 -24.96
C TRP A 481 -29.22 -14.29 -25.83
N SER A 482 -29.41 -14.26 -27.15
CA SER A 482 -28.36 -14.64 -28.13
C SER A 482 -27.10 -13.78 -28.04
N GLY A 483 -27.22 -12.53 -27.56
CA GLY A 483 -26.10 -11.62 -27.34
C GLY A 483 -25.31 -11.87 -26.04
N ALA A 484 -25.81 -12.73 -25.12
CA ALA A 484 -25.25 -12.88 -23.77
C ALA A 484 -23.77 -13.31 -23.80
N ARG A 485 -23.45 -14.33 -24.61
CA ARG A 485 -22.06 -14.79 -24.77
C ARG A 485 -21.14 -13.67 -25.23
N LYS A 486 -21.54 -12.92 -26.28
CA LYS A 486 -20.75 -11.80 -26.79
C LYS A 486 -20.59 -10.71 -25.74
N ALA A 487 -21.65 -10.38 -25.00
CA ALA A 487 -21.62 -9.38 -23.94
C ALA A 487 -20.62 -9.75 -22.84
N ILE A 488 -20.61 -11.01 -22.39
CA ILE A 488 -19.70 -11.55 -21.37
C ILE A 488 -18.24 -11.51 -21.83
N LEU A 489 -17.98 -11.91 -23.07
CA LEU A 489 -16.62 -11.93 -23.61
C LEU A 489 -16.03 -10.53 -23.79
N THR A 490 -16.86 -9.49 -23.85
CA THR A 490 -16.44 -8.11 -24.13
C THR A 490 -16.66 -7.16 -22.94
N ILE A 491 -16.88 -7.69 -21.71
CA ILE A 491 -17.03 -6.88 -20.49
C ILE A 491 -15.82 -5.97 -20.29
N GLU A 492 -14.62 -6.55 -20.25
CA GLU A 492 -13.39 -5.79 -19.98
C GLU A 492 -13.11 -4.72 -21.05
N ASP A 493 -13.48 -4.98 -22.31
CA ASP A 493 -13.38 -3.98 -23.37
C ASP A 493 -14.30 -2.78 -23.13
N ARG A 494 -15.55 -3.03 -22.72
CA ARG A 494 -16.50 -1.95 -22.41
C ARG A 494 -16.13 -1.20 -21.13
N VAL A 495 -15.57 -1.88 -20.13
CA VAL A 495 -15.03 -1.26 -18.92
C VAL A 495 -13.85 -0.36 -19.25
N ALA A 496 -12.97 -0.81 -20.15
CA ALA A 496 -11.80 -0.03 -20.53
C ALA A 496 -12.14 1.13 -21.49
N LYS A 497 -13.13 0.96 -22.38
CA LYS A 497 -13.60 2.04 -23.28
C LYS A 497 -14.27 3.18 -22.54
N ALA A 498 -14.87 2.91 -21.38
CA ALA A 498 -15.45 3.93 -20.52
C ALA A 498 -14.43 4.99 -20.05
N THR A 499 -13.16 4.60 -19.93
CA THR A 499 -12.06 5.49 -19.49
C THR A 499 -11.14 5.89 -20.63
N ASN A 500 -10.92 5.00 -21.61
CA ASN A 500 -10.15 5.27 -22.82
C ASN A 500 -10.92 4.81 -24.07
N PRO A 501 -11.66 5.72 -24.72
CA PRO A 501 -12.47 5.40 -25.92
C PRO A 501 -11.66 4.83 -27.09
N HIS A 502 -10.35 5.13 -27.16
CA HIS A 502 -9.46 4.67 -28.23
C HIS A 502 -8.89 3.27 -27.98
N LYS A 503 -9.16 2.66 -26.83
CA LYS A 503 -8.67 1.31 -26.51
C LYS A 503 -9.37 0.27 -27.39
N GLN A 504 -8.60 -0.42 -28.22
CA GLN A 504 -9.06 -1.49 -29.11
C GLN A 504 -8.43 -2.84 -28.75
N GLY A 505 -9.24 -3.89 -28.77
CA GLY A 505 -8.83 -5.28 -28.56
C GLY A 505 -8.79 -5.69 -27.09
N THR A 506 -9.32 -6.87 -26.81
CA THR A 506 -9.12 -7.60 -25.56
C THR A 506 -7.64 -7.85 -25.38
N ILE A 507 -7.00 -7.10 -24.49
CA ILE A 507 -6.04 -7.77 -23.63
C ILE A 507 -6.87 -8.23 -22.45
N PHE A 508 -7.24 -9.51 -22.48
CA PHE A 508 -7.35 -10.29 -21.27
C PHE A 508 -5.99 -10.13 -20.58
N THR A 509 -5.81 -9.08 -19.77
CA THR A 509 -4.53 -8.78 -19.12
C THR A 509 -4.37 -9.79 -17.99
N PHE A 510 -3.90 -10.98 -18.36
CA PHE A 510 -3.11 -11.85 -17.49
C PHE A 510 -1.98 -11.07 -16.81
N LYS A 511 -1.58 -9.90 -17.35
CA LYS A 511 -0.69 -8.94 -16.67
C LYS A 511 -1.21 -8.43 -15.32
N HIS A 512 -2.51 -8.49 -15.01
CA HIS A 512 -3.06 -7.94 -13.76
C HIS A 512 -3.76 -8.99 -12.89
N ALA A 513 -4.34 -10.05 -13.50
CA ALA A 513 -4.77 -11.23 -12.75
C ALA A 513 -3.57 -12.11 -12.29
N GLY A 514 -2.43 -12.05 -13.00
CA GLY A 514 -1.31 -12.99 -12.81
C GLY A 514 -0.29 -12.66 -11.72
N VAL A 515 -0.35 -11.49 -11.07
CA VAL A 515 0.65 -11.13 -10.04
C VAL A 515 -0.02 -10.73 -8.72
N THR A 516 -1.15 -10.03 -8.71
CA THR A 516 -1.78 -9.65 -7.43
C THR A 516 -2.85 -10.67 -7.01
N GLU A 517 -3.65 -11.19 -7.94
CA GLU A 517 -4.64 -12.23 -7.63
C GLU A 517 -3.95 -13.59 -7.47
N VAL A 518 -2.97 -13.96 -8.30
CA VAL A 518 -2.15 -15.19 -8.13
C VAL A 518 -1.24 -15.16 -6.89
N ILE A 519 -0.94 -14.02 -6.27
CA ILE A 519 -0.22 -14.00 -4.97
C ILE A 519 -1.17 -14.35 -3.82
N VAL A 520 -2.42 -13.88 -3.84
CA VAL A 520 -3.44 -14.29 -2.87
C VAL A 520 -3.81 -15.77 -3.05
N ILE A 521 -3.93 -16.21 -4.30
CA ILE A 521 -4.21 -17.62 -4.65
C ILE A 521 -2.98 -18.49 -4.42
N GLY A 522 -1.77 -17.98 -4.61
CA GLY A 522 -0.51 -18.70 -4.41
C GLY A 522 -0.25 -19.00 -2.94
N GLN A 523 -0.72 -18.13 -2.03
CA GLN A 523 -0.73 -18.39 -0.59
C GLN A 523 -1.84 -19.38 -0.20
N SER A 524 -3.03 -19.33 -0.80
CA SER A 524 -4.11 -20.30 -0.54
C SER A 524 -3.90 -21.68 -1.19
N PHE A 525 -3.25 -21.75 -2.36
CA PHE A 525 -2.80 -22.99 -3.00
C PHE A 525 -1.56 -23.57 -2.36
N GLN A 526 -0.77 -22.82 -1.58
CA GLN A 526 0.31 -23.39 -0.77
C GLN A 526 -0.25 -24.20 0.41
N MET A 527 -1.36 -23.79 1.02
CA MET A 527 -2.12 -24.61 1.98
C MET A 527 -2.73 -25.87 1.34
N LEU A 528 -3.37 -25.73 0.17
CA LEU A 528 -3.96 -26.89 -0.52
C LEU A 528 -2.89 -27.81 -1.15
N ARG A 529 -1.74 -27.26 -1.58
CA ARG A 529 -0.55 -28.04 -1.93
C ARG A 529 0.07 -28.69 -0.71
N ALA A 530 0.10 -28.09 0.48
CA ALA A 530 0.57 -28.78 1.69
C ALA A 530 -0.31 -29.99 2.02
N LEU A 531 -1.63 -29.89 1.81
CA LEU A 531 -2.57 -31.00 2.01
C LEU A 531 -2.50 -32.08 0.90
N ILE A 532 -2.31 -31.70 -0.36
CA ILE A 532 -2.20 -32.65 -1.49
C ILE A 532 -0.77 -33.23 -1.61
N ILE A 533 0.27 -32.47 -1.30
CA ILE A 533 1.66 -32.95 -1.19
C ILE A 533 1.81 -33.81 0.06
N GLY A 534 1.05 -33.56 1.14
CA GLY A 534 0.92 -34.51 2.25
C GLY A 534 0.41 -35.89 1.83
N ALA A 535 -0.43 -35.97 0.78
CA ALA A 535 -0.94 -37.23 0.24
C ALA A 535 -0.08 -37.85 -0.88
N LEU A 536 0.79 -37.07 -1.54
CA LEU A 536 1.65 -37.52 -2.66
C LEU A 536 3.14 -37.61 -2.33
N ALA A 537 3.59 -37.11 -1.17
CA ALA A 537 4.98 -37.18 -0.72
C ALA A 537 5.34 -38.51 -0.02
N SER A 538 4.55 -39.56 -0.22
CA SER A 538 4.88 -40.92 0.22
C SER A 538 5.74 -41.70 -0.77
N THR A 539 6.09 -41.13 -1.94
CA THR A 539 6.98 -41.79 -2.90
C THR A 539 7.98 -40.80 -3.51
N LEU A 540 9.27 -41.15 -3.36
CA LEU A 540 10.50 -40.56 -3.93
C LEU A 540 11.38 -39.78 -2.94
N HIS A 541 12.06 -40.54 -2.09
CA HIS A 541 13.36 -40.15 -1.54
C HIS A 541 14.46 -40.40 -2.59
N VAL A 542 15.26 -39.38 -2.87
CA VAL A 542 16.63 -39.55 -3.37
C VAL A 542 17.53 -38.76 -2.44
N GLU A 543 18.23 -39.48 -1.57
CA GLU A 543 19.29 -38.95 -0.72
C GLU A 543 20.52 -38.62 -1.57
N ALA A 544 21.10 -37.44 -1.34
CA ALA A 544 22.48 -37.15 -1.71
C ALA A 544 23.24 -36.75 -0.44
N GLN A 545 23.91 -37.72 0.16
CA GLN A 545 24.91 -37.49 1.20
C GLN A 545 26.07 -36.70 0.61
N THR A 546 26.30 -35.49 1.11
CA THR A 546 27.57 -34.76 0.95
C THR A 546 27.95 -34.16 2.29
N THR A 547 29.24 -34.25 2.60
CA THR A 547 29.92 -33.79 3.82
C THR A 547 29.41 -32.43 4.30
N GLU A 548 28.90 -32.36 5.54
CA GLU A 548 28.31 -31.15 6.11
C GLU A 548 29.39 -30.05 6.29
N LYS A 549 29.47 -29.12 5.34
CA LYS A 549 30.19 -27.86 5.54
C LYS A 549 29.48 -27.03 6.64
N GLU A 550 30.25 -26.30 7.45
CA GLU A 550 29.74 -25.38 8.48
C GLU A 550 28.92 -24.20 7.90
N TYR A 551 28.93 -24.02 6.58
CA TYR A 551 28.22 -22.97 5.84
C TYR A 551 27.57 -23.53 4.58
N SER A 552 26.68 -22.75 3.94
CA SER A 552 25.98 -23.20 2.73
C SER A 552 26.92 -23.26 1.52
N PRO A 553 26.92 -24.36 0.74
CA PRO A 553 27.68 -24.45 -0.52
C PRO A 553 27.29 -23.40 -1.57
N LEU A 554 26.12 -22.75 -1.41
CA LEU A 554 25.69 -21.66 -2.29
C LEU A 554 26.64 -20.45 -2.24
N LEU A 555 27.35 -20.25 -1.13
CA LEU A 555 28.31 -19.14 -0.97
C LEU A 555 29.61 -19.37 -1.76
N ASP A 556 29.90 -20.61 -2.13
CA ASP A 556 31.04 -20.95 -2.99
C ASP A 556 30.71 -20.77 -4.49
N GLN A 557 29.43 -20.56 -4.85
CA GLN A 557 29.02 -20.44 -6.24
C GLN A 557 29.22 -19.01 -6.75
N TYR A 558 30.05 -18.86 -7.79
CA TYR A 558 30.32 -17.56 -8.44
C TYR A 558 30.95 -16.50 -7.52
N SER A 559 31.75 -16.94 -6.54
CA SER A 559 32.54 -16.09 -5.67
C SER A 559 34.05 -16.17 -5.99
N SER A 560 34.78 -15.10 -5.72
CA SER A 560 36.23 -14.98 -5.97
C SER A 560 36.85 -14.08 -4.90
N PRO A 561 38.08 -14.37 -4.42
CA PRO A 561 38.79 -13.48 -3.49
C PRO A 561 39.05 -12.09 -4.05
N ASP A 562 39.05 -11.93 -5.38
CA ASP A 562 39.25 -10.64 -6.06
C ASP A 562 37.97 -9.79 -6.12
N ASN A 563 36.80 -10.39 -5.88
CA ASN A 563 35.54 -9.66 -5.92
C ASN A 563 35.42 -8.75 -4.68
N PRO A 564 34.95 -7.51 -4.84
CA PRO A 564 34.69 -6.64 -3.69
C PRO A 564 33.38 -7.02 -2.97
N GLY A 565 33.40 -6.98 -1.64
CA GLY A 565 32.18 -7.06 -0.83
C GLY A 565 31.36 -5.77 -0.86
N ILE A 566 32.04 -4.63 -1.02
CA ILE A 566 31.47 -3.27 -1.06
C ILE A 566 32.05 -2.50 -2.25
N VAL A 567 31.21 -1.78 -2.99
CA VAL A 567 31.66 -0.78 -3.96
C VAL A 567 31.03 0.58 -3.69
N LEU A 568 31.88 1.58 -3.48
CA LEU A 568 31.48 2.97 -3.36
C LEU A 568 31.77 3.67 -4.70
N ARG A 569 30.76 4.30 -5.30
CA ARG A 569 30.93 5.06 -6.54
C ARG A 569 30.54 6.51 -6.34
N VAL A 570 31.47 7.42 -6.64
CA VAL A 570 31.22 8.87 -6.68
C VAL A 570 30.80 9.25 -8.09
N MET A 571 29.61 9.81 -8.21
CA MET A 571 28.95 10.13 -9.47
C MET A 571 29.45 11.45 -10.06
N PRO A 572 29.23 11.71 -11.36
CA PRO A 572 29.62 12.99 -11.99
C PRO A 572 29.09 14.23 -11.25
N THR A 573 27.87 14.16 -10.69
CA THR A 573 27.29 15.26 -9.89
C THR A 573 28.02 15.45 -8.56
N GLY A 574 28.43 14.36 -7.90
CA GLY A 574 29.27 14.41 -6.70
C GLY A 574 30.65 14.99 -6.99
N LEU A 575 31.25 14.62 -8.13
CA LEU A 575 32.52 15.20 -8.59
C LEU A 575 32.38 16.69 -8.91
N ALA A 576 31.26 17.11 -9.53
CA ALA A 576 30.96 18.52 -9.76
C ALA A 576 30.83 19.30 -8.44
N TYR A 577 30.17 18.72 -7.43
CA TYR A 577 30.07 19.32 -6.11
C TYR A 577 31.43 19.43 -5.39
N MET A 578 32.24 18.36 -5.43
CA MET A 578 33.60 18.39 -4.89
C MET A 578 34.48 19.41 -5.62
N ARG A 579 34.29 19.61 -6.93
CA ARG A 579 34.97 20.67 -7.70
C ARG A 579 34.60 22.06 -7.18
N GLU A 580 33.31 22.33 -6.92
CA GLU A 580 32.88 23.62 -6.36
C GLU A 580 33.47 23.87 -4.97
N LEU A 581 33.46 22.86 -4.10
CA LEU A 581 34.10 22.94 -2.78
C LEU A 581 35.60 23.18 -2.92
N GLY A 582 36.27 22.44 -3.81
CA GLY A 582 37.69 22.60 -4.09
C GLY A 582 38.02 24.02 -4.53
N ILE A 583 37.22 24.62 -5.42
CA ILE A 583 37.39 26.02 -5.85
C ILE A 583 37.25 26.99 -4.68
N LYS A 584 36.26 26.79 -3.79
CA LYS A 584 36.09 27.63 -2.60
C LYS A 584 37.31 27.54 -1.67
N VAL A 585 37.79 26.33 -1.39
CA VAL A 585 38.98 26.11 -0.56
C VAL A 585 40.21 26.74 -1.19
N VAL A 586 40.41 26.57 -2.50
CA VAL A 586 41.51 27.20 -3.23
C VAL A 586 41.41 28.73 -3.15
N ASN A 587 40.22 29.32 -3.33
CA ASN A 587 40.01 30.76 -3.22
C ASN A 587 40.34 31.31 -1.82
N GLU A 588 39.88 30.63 -0.77
CA GLU A 588 40.17 31.00 0.62
C GLU A 588 41.67 30.93 0.95
N GLN A 589 42.37 29.95 0.38
CA GLN A 589 43.80 29.77 0.63
C GLN A 589 44.66 30.72 -0.23
N MET A 590 44.21 31.05 -1.44
CA MET A 590 44.85 32.07 -2.29
C MET A 590 44.92 33.43 -1.60
N LEU A 591 43.90 33.78 -0.80
CA LEU A 591 43.89 35.02 0.00
C LEU A 591 44.98 35.09 1.07
N LYS A 592 45.52 33.94 1.50
CA LYS A 592 46.57 33.87 2.53
C LYS A 592 47.97 33.88 1.94
N MET A 593 48.10 33.98 0.61
CA MET A 593 49.38 33.90 -0.09
C MET A 593 50.16 35.23 0.03
N ALA A 594 51.28 35.19 0.74
CA ALA A 594 52.25 36.29 0.79
C ALA A 594 53.30 36.14 -0.33
N LEU A 595 53.53 37.18 -1.11
CA LEU A 595 54.56 37.20 -2.17
C LEU A 595 55.88 37.80 -1.63
N PRO A 596 57.04 37.25 -2.03
CA PRO A 596 58.34 37.76 -1.58
C PRO A 596 58.62 39.15 -2.16
N THR A 597 59.54 39.88 -1.52
CA THR A 597 60.06 41.17 -2.01
C THR A 597 60.95 40.93 -3.24
N ILE A 598 60.68 41.64 -4.34
CA ILE A 598 61.44 41.52 -5.60
C ILE A 598 62.25 42.80 -5.82
N ARG A 599 63.48 42.65 -6.35
CA ARG A 599 64.32 43.74 -6.86
C ARG A 599 64.75 43.42 -8.29
N GLU A 600 64.54 44.33 -9.22
CA GLU A 600 65.02 44.17 -10.59
C GLU A 600 65.44 45.50 -11.21
N ARG A 601 66.34 45.41 -12.20
CA ARG A 601 66.89 46.54 -12.93
C ARG A 601 66.11 46.70 -14.24
N ILE A 602 65.43 47.82 -14.41
CA ILE A 602 64.72 48.21 -15.63
C ILE A 602 65.60 49.14 -16.47
N ASP A 603 65.29 49.33 -17.76
CA ASP A 603 66.08 50.13 -18.70
C ASP A 603 66.37 51.57 -18.23
N THR A 604 65.55 52.09 -17.31
CA THR A 604 65.65 53.44 -16.74
C THR A 604 65.99 53.49 -15.25
N GLY A 605 66.33 52.37 -14.57
CA GLY A 605 66.54 52.38 -13.11
C GLY A 605 66.51 51.03 -12.37
N GLU A 606 66.43 51.05 -11.03
CA GLU A 606 66.19 49.87 -10.17
C GLU A 606 64.83 50.00 -9.46
N VAL A 607 64.04 48.91 -9.43
CA VAL A 607 62.72 48.88 -8.78
C VAL A 607 62.67 47.78 -7.73
N ARG A 608 62.13 48.10 -6.55
CA ARG A 608 61.93 47.20 -5.42
C ARG A 608 60.48 47.24 -4.92
N ASN A 609 59.86 46.08 -4.74
CA ASN A 609 58.52 45.97 -4.16
C ASN A 609 58.53 45.27 -2.81
N PHE A 610 57.75 45.75 -1.83
CA PHE A 610 57.66 45.18 -0.49
C PHE A 610 56.24 45.30 0.11
N LYS A 611 55.92 44.47 1.12
CA LYS A 611 54.59 44.38 1.77
C LYS A 611 53.44 44.06 0.79
N LEU A 612 53.62 43.02 -0.04
CA LEU A 612 52.58 42.57 -0.96
C LEU A 612 51.55 41.67 -0.28
N PHE A 613 50.28 42.01 -0.46
CA PHE A 613 49.14 41.21 -0.02
C PHE A 613 48.15 41.02 -1.17
N ILE A 614 47.52 39.85 -1.21
CA ILE A 614 46.48 39.52 -2.18
C ILE A 614 45.12 39.66 -1.48
N HIS A 615 44.22 40.43 -2.08
CA HIS A 615 42.84 40.63 -1.65
C HIS A 615 41.88 40.17 -2.75
N TYR A 616 40.79 39.51 -2.35
CA TYR A 616 39.72 39.06 -3.24
C TYR A 616 38.69 40.18 -3.39
N SER A 617 38.30 40.49 -4.62
CA SER A 617 37.26 41.47 -4.94
C SER A 617 36.27 40.83 -5.89
N GLU A 618 35.07 40.56 -5.40
CA GLU A 618 33.96 40.04 -6.21
C GLU A 618 33.24 41.23 -6.88
N ASN A 619 33.18 41.23 -8.22
CA ASN A 619 32.39 42.22 -8.96
C ASN A 619 30.94 41.74 -9.10
N GLN A 620 30.00 42.66 -9.38
CA GLN A 620 28.55 42.38 -9.53
C GLN A 620 28.20 41.28 -10.55
N ASN A 621 29.14 40.87 -11.41
CA ASN A 621 28.99 39.80 -12.40
C ASN A 621 29.56 38.43 -11.98
N ASN A 622 29.96 38.23 -10.71
CA ASN A 622 30.61 37.00 -10.21
C ASN A 622 31.96 36.63 -10.85
N ASP A 623 32.63 37.55 -11.55
CA ASP A 623 33.99 37.33 -12.03
C ASP A 623 34.99 37.42 -10.89
N ALA A 624 35.66 36.30 -10.59
CA ALA A 624 36.69 36.20 -9.57
C ALA A 624 37.94 36.97 -10.02
N ASN A 625 38.15 38.14 -9.43
CA ASN A 625 39.31 38.99 -9.69
C ASN A 625 40.21 39.05 -8.46
N TYR A 626 41.48 38.68 -8.63
CA TYR A 626 42.47 38.76 -7.55
C TYR A 626 43.20 40.10 -7.64
N ARG A 627 43.25 40.85 -6.54
CA ARG A 627 43.96 42.12 -6.46
C ARG A 627 45.19 41.95 -5.60
N ALA A 628 46.38 42.17 -6.15
CA ALA A 628 47.61 42.25 -5.36
C ALA A 628 47.93 43.72 -5.12
N ALA A 629 48.10 44.11 -3.86
CA ALA A 629 48.46 45.47 -3.49
C ALA A 629 49.77 45.47 -2.69
N GLY A 630 50.62 46.47 -2.91
CA GLY A 630 51.88 46.60 -2.21
C GLY A 630 52.54 47.97 -2.39
N ASN A 631 53.66 48.14 -1.71
CA ASN A 631 54.47 49.34 -1.81
C ASN A 631 55.63 49.09 -2.76
N PHE A 632 56.03 50.11 -3.52
CA PHE A 632 57.24 50.06 -4.33
C PHE A 632 58.14 51.26 -4.08
N GLU A 633 59.42 51.05 -4.35
CA GLU A 633 60.48 52.04 -4.35
C GLU A 633 61.25 51.89 -5.67
N ALA A 634 61.38 52.97 -6.43
CA ALA A 634 62.10 52.97 -7.69
C ALA A 634 63.14 54.10 -7.72
N GLN A 635 64.34 53.80 -8.20
CA GLN A 635 65.39 54.78 -8.44
C GLN A 635 65.60 54.92 -9.95
N ILE A 636 65.21 56.06 -10.52
CA ILE A 636 65.39 56.33 -11.95
C ILE A 636 66.77 56.98 -12.16
N GLY A 637 67.60 56.33 -12.97
CA GLY A 637 68.89 56.86 -13.42
C GLY A 637 68.76 57.44 -14.82
N ASN A 638 68.92 58.75 -14.97
CA ASN A 638 68.86 59.39 -16.29
C ASN A 638 70.23 59.38 -16.97
N GLN A 639 70.30 59.16 -18.29
CA GLN A 639 71.52 59.37 -19.10
C GLN A 639 71.99 60.84 -19.17
N LEU A 640 71.30 61.77 -18.47
CA LEU A 640 71.54 63.20 -18.43
C LEU A 640 72.23 63.73 -17.14
N LEU A 641 72.87 62.89 -16.33
CA LEU A 641 73.63 63.30 -15.13
C LEU A 641 72.83 64.10 -14.06
N LEU A 642 71.51 63.94 -14.00
CA LEU A 642 70.68 64.48 -12.91
C LEU A 642 70.66 63.51 -11.71
N PRO A 643 70.60 64.00 -10.45
CA PRO A 643 70.54 63.13 -9.27
C PRO A 643 69.29 62.26 -9.28
N SER A 644 69.45 60.96 -9.02
CA SER A 644 68.37 59.97 -9.01
C SER A 644 67.36 60.31 -7.92
N VAL A 645 66.12 60.61 -8.31
CA VAL A 645 65.02 60.85 -7.37
C VAL A 645 64.38 59.51 -7.01
N PRO A 646 64.32 59.13 -5.71
CA PRO A 646 63.59 57.94 -5.29
C PRO A 646 62.09 58.21 -5.42
N ILE A 647 61.42 57.35 -6.19
CA ILE A 647 59.97 57.34 -6.34
C ILE A 647 59.42 56.30 -5.38
N HIS A 648 58.53 56.73 -4.50
CA HIS A 648 57.77 55.84 -3.64
C HIS A 648 56.30 55.92 -4.04
N GLY A 649 55.63 54.77 -4.03
CA GLY A 649 54.20 54.73 -4.31
C GLY A 649 53.58 53.42 -3.87
N THR A 650 52.27 53.35 -4.05
CA THR A 650 51.52 52.11 -3.87
C THR A 650 51.01 51.65 -5.22
N PHE A 651 50.99 50.35 -5.43
CA PHE A 651 50.39 49.76 -6.62
C PHE A 651 49.33 48.75 -6.22
N GLU A 652 48.30 48.66 -7.05
CA GLU A 652 47.23 47.70 -7.00
C GLU A 652 47.15 47.05 -8.38
N THR A 653 47.37 45.74 -8.45
CA THR A 653 47.34 44.99 -9.69
C THR A 653 46.19 43.98 -9.69
N LEU A 654 45.39 44.00 -10.74
CA LEU A 654 44.27 43.11 -10.99
C LEU A 654 44.75 41.94 -11.86
N LEU A 655 44.64 40.73 -11.32
CA LEU A 655 44.90 39.49 -12.05
C LEU A 655 43.56 38.94 -12.53
N GLY A 656 43.31 39.06 -13.84
CA GLY A 656 42.07 38.63 -14.49
C GLY A 656 42.27 37.36 -15.32
N HIS A 657 41.18 36.60 -15.49
CA HIS A 657 41.15 35.31 -16.22
C HIS A 657 42.19 34.30 -15.72
N VAL A 658 42.25 34.07 -14.41
CA VAL A 658 43.09 33.01 -13.85
C VAL A 658 42.44 31.65 -14.13
N SER A 659 43.17 30.77 -14.81
CA SER A 659 42.76 29.39 -15.08
C SER A 659 43.74 28.43 -14.40
N LEU A 660 43.20 27.35 -13.85
CA LEU A 660 43.96 26.35 -13.10
C LEU A 660 43.56 24.96 -13.59
N GLN A 661 44.54 24.19 -14.04
CA GLN A 661 44.37 22.82 -14.50
C GLN A 661 45.20 21.89 -13.62
N ILE A 662 44.54 20.96 -12.94
CA ILE A 662 45.17 19.97 -12.06
C ILE A 662 44.77 18.58 -12.53
N SER A 663 45.73 17.67 -12.60
CA SER A 663 45.51 16.24 -12.79
C SER A 663 45.99 15.49 -11.56
N VAL A 664 45.16 14.57 -11.09
CA VAL A 664 45.36 13.85 -9.84
C VAL A 664 45.29 12.34 -10.10
N ARG A 665 46.22 11.59 -9.52
CA ARG A 665 46.25 10.12 -9.54
C ARG A 665 45.72 9.58 -8.22
N LEU A 666 44.83 8.60 -8.30
CA LEU A 666 44.30 7.88 -7.13
C LEU A 666 44.86 6.47 -7.13
N SER A 667 45.36 6.00 -5.98
CA SER A 667 45.89 4.64 -5.80
C SER A 667 45.55 4.10 -4.41
N LYS A 668 45.74 2.80 -4.18
CA LYS A 668 45.67 2.22 -2.83
C LYS A 668 47.05 2.12 -2.19
N THR A 669 47.11 2.28 -0.88
CA THR A 669 48.31 1.96 -0.10
C THR A 669 48.45 0.44 0.10
N PRO A 670 49.61 -0.07 0.54
CA PRO A 670 49.76 -1.46 0.96
C PRO A 670 48.81 -1.89 2.08
N SER A 671 48.39 -0.94 2.93
CA SER A 671 47.39 -1.17 3.98
C SER A 671 45.93 -1.16 3.47
N GLY A 672 45.69 -0.76 2.22
CA GLY A 672 44.34 -0.68 1.63
C GLY A 672 43.63 0.66 1.86
N SER A 673 44.35 1.71 2.27
CA SER A 673 43.81 3.08 2.35
C SER A 673 43.84 3.76 0.98
N PRO A 674 42.89 4.66 0.67
CA PRO A 674 42.98 5.52 -0.50
C PRO A 674 44.16 6.49 -0.37
N HIS A 675 44.89 6.69 -1.47
CA HIS A 675 46.02 7.60 -1.59
C HIS A 675 45.88 8.44 -2.85
N VAL A 676 46.32 9.69 -2.77
CA VAL A 676 46.15 10.68 -3.83
C VAL A 676 47.46 11.36 -4.12
N GLN A 677 47.80 11.55 -5.39
CA GLN A 677 49.04 12.21 -5.77
C GLN A 677 48.80 13.15 -6.96
N THR A 678 49.40 14.33 -6.92
CA THR A 678 49.35 15.29 -8.01
C THR A 678 50.21 14.80 -9.17
N ALA A 679 49.60 14.62 -10.34
CA ALA A 679 50.29 14.19 -11.55
C ALA A 679 50.70 15.37 -12.43
N TYR A 680 49.92 16.46 -12.41
CA TYR A 680 50.17 17.66 -13.21
C TYR A 680 49.45 18.85 -12.59
N CYS A 681 50.11 20.01 -12.51
CA CYS A 681 49.48 21.29 -12.21
C CYS A 681 49.96 22.37 -13.19
N LYS A 682 49.03 23.15 -13.71
CA LYS A 682 49.32 24.36 -14.49
C LYS A 682 48.32 25.47 -14.14
N ALA A 683 48.85 26.58 -13.66
CA ALA A 683 48.11 27.83 -13.51
C ALA A 683 48.48 28.79 -14.64
N VAL A 684 47.51 29.54 -15.15
CA VAL A 684 47.70 30.56 -16.19
C VAL A 684 46.91 31.80 -15.83
N VAL A 685 47.56 32.96 -15.78
CA VAL A 685 46.91 34.26 -15.59
C VAL A 685 46.70 34.93 -16.96
N GLY A 686 45.47 35.27 -17.32
CA GLY A 686 45.16 35.84 -18.64
C GLY A 686 45.71 37.25 -18.84
N TYR A 687 45.36 38.20 -17.97
CA TYR A 687 45.91 39.56 -18.01
C TYR A 687 46.20 40.12 -16.62
N VAL A 688 47.05 41.15 -16.60
CA VAL A 688 47.46 41.89 -15.41
C VAL A 688 47.17 43.36 -15.68
N ASP A 689 46.25 43.96 -14.93
CA ASP A 689 45.97 45.39 -15.03
C ASP A 689 46.50 46.14 -13.81
N LEU A 690 47.27 47.19 -14.05
CA LEU A 690 48.06 47.85 -13.02
C LEU A 690 47.53 49.25 -12.76
N ASN A 691 47.17 49.52 -11.52
CA ASN A 691 46.83 50.85 -11.03
C ASN A 691 47.89 51.31 -10.03
N VAL A 692 48.55 52.42 -10.31
CA VAL A 692 49.60 52.98 -9.45
C VAL A 692 49.09 54.27 -8.85
N ARG A 693 49.24 54.43 -7.54
CA ARG A 693 48.80 55.62 -6.80
C ARG A 693 49.99 56.28 -6.10
N ASN A 694 49.88 57.59 -5.91
CA ASN A 694 50.85 58.44 -5.20
C ASN A 694 52.26 58.51 -5.82
N THR A 695 52.38 58.49 -7.16
CA THR A 695 53.66 58.53 -7.89
C THR A 695 54.26 59.91 -8.15
N GLY A 696 53.57 61.01 -7.81
CA GLY A 696 54.03 62.37 -8.14
C GLY A 696 53.94 62.70 -9.64
N VAL A 697 54.64 63.74 -10.09
CA VAL A 697 54.54 64.38 -11.44
C VAL A 697 55.22 63.56 -12.56
N ILE A 698 55.55 62.29 -12.32
CA ILE A 698 56.35 61.49 -13.26
C ILE A 698 55.45 60.62 -14.16
N THR A 699 55.76 60.73 -15.45
CA THR A 699 55.06 60.37 -16.69
C THR A 699 54.75 58.89 -16.91
N ASP A 700 53.73 58.64 -17.74
CA ASP A 700 53.30 57.34 -18.31
C ASP A 700 54.43 56.38 -18.73
N LEU A 701 55.63 56.89 -19.04
CA LEU A 701 56.83 56.12 -19.37
C LEU A 701 57.24 55.15 -18.24
N PHE A 702 57.22 55.59 -16.97
CA PHE A 702 57.52 54.73 -15.82
C PHE A 702 56.42 53.69 -15.60
N ILE A 703 55.15 54.08 -15.78
CA ILE A 703 53.99 53.19 -15.59
C ILE A 703 54.03 52.04 -16.60
N ASN A 704 54.35 52.31 -17.87
CA ASN A 704 54.45 51.28 -18.90
C ASN A 704 55.64 50.33 -18.66
N GLY A 705 56.80 50.84 -18.23
CA GLY A 705 57.95 50.00 -17.86
C GLY A 705 57.69 49.14 -16.61
N PHE A 706 57.08 49.72 -15.59
CA PHE A 706 56.70 49.03 -14.35
C PHE A 706 55.59 47.99 -14.59
N LYS A 707 54.64 48.26 -15.50
CA LYS A 707 53.62 47.30 -15.95
C LYS A 707 54.25 46.08 -16.63
N SER A 708 55.21 46.30 -17.53
CA SER A 708 55.95 45.20 -18.18
C SER A 708 56.77 44.37 -17.17
N PHE A 709 57.42 45.01 -16.20
CA PHE A 709 58.14 44.34 -15.11
C PHE A 709 57.21 43.47 -14.24
N LEU A 710 56.06 44.00 -13.84
CA LEU A 710 55.08 43.21 -13.07
C LEU A 710 54.56 42.03 -13.89
N ILE A 711 54.30 42.21 -15.19
CA ILE A 711 53.87 41.12 -16.07
C ILE A 711 54.95 40.05 -16.23
N SER A 712 56.23 40.40 -16.38
CA SER A 712 57.29 39.42 -16.60
C SER A 712 57.65 38.63 -15.33
N GLN A 713 57.62 39.26 -14.15
CA GLN A 713 58.05 38.61 -12.91
C GLN A 713 56.91 38.09 -12.03
N TYR A 714 55.82 38.83 -11.88
CA TYR A 714 54.75 38.42 -10.96
C TYR A 714 53.87 37.33 -11.55
N LYS A 715 53.61 37.39 -12.86
CA LYS A 715 52.75 36.39 -13.51
C LYS A 715 53.29 34.96 -13.34
N PRO A 716 54.54 34.62 -13.70
CA PRO A 716 55.04 33.25 -13.53
C PRO A 716 55.18 32.84 -12.06
N MET A 717 55.46 33.80 -11.17
CA MET A 717 55.62 33.54 -9.74
C MET A 717 54.30 33.21 -9.06
N VAL A 718 53.23 33.93 -9.40
CA VAL A 718 51.87 33.62 -8.93
C VAL A 718 51.44 32.26 -9.49
N GLU A 719 51.66 32.00 -10.78
CA GLU A 719 51.34 30.71 -11.41
C GLU A 719 52.06 29.53 -10.72
N HIS A 720 53.36 29.64 -10.47
CA HIS A 720 54.14 28.60 -9.80
C HIS A 720 53.74 28.42 -8.33
N LYS A 721 53.53 29.52 -7.60
CA LYS A 721 53.16 29.46 -6.18
C LYS A 721 51.75 28.91 -5.96
N MET A 722 50.83 29.16 -6.89
CA MET A 722 49.52 28.50 -6.90
C MET A 722 49.66 26.99 -7.01
N CYS A 723 50.46 26.49 -7.96
CA CYS A 723 50.66 25.05 -8.11
C CYS A 723 51.34 24.39 -6.91
N ASN A 724 52.42 24.98 -6.36
CA ASN A 724 53.08 24.42 -5.17
C ASN A 724 52.14 24.32 -3.96
N MET A 725 51.28 25.32 -3.76
CA MET A 725 50.29 25.32 -2.69
C MET A 725 49.28 24.18 -2.87
N ILE A 726 48.80 23.98 -4.10
CA ILE A 726 47.84 22.92 -4.43
C ILE A 726 48.47 21.53 -4.26
N GLU A 727 49.69 21.35 -4.75
CA GLU A 727 50.45 20.11 -4.58
C GLU A 727 50.64 19.79 -3.09
N GLN A 728 50.98 20.79 -2.27
CA GLN A 728 51.09 20.59 -0.82
C GLN A 728 49.76 20.16 -0.18
N MET A 729 48.64 20.78 -0.58
CA MET A 729 47.32 20.43 -0.06
C MET A 729 46.87 19.02 -0.47
N LEU A 730 47.10 18.65 -1.73
CA LEU A 730 46.67 17.35 -2.26
C LEU A 730 47.58 16.21 -1.79
N ASP A 731 48.89 16.39 -1.85
CA ASP A 731 49.86 15.31 -1.63
C ASP A 731 50.21 15.14 -0.14
N ASN A 732 50.13 16.20 0.67
CA ASN A 732 50.40 16.12 2.11
C ASN A 732 49.11 16.16 2.93
N ASP A 733 48.35 17.26 2.86
CA ASP A 733 47.25 17.49 3.81
C ASP A 733 46.11 16.49 3.60
N MET A 734 45.71 16.26 2.34
CA MET A 734 44.64 15.32 2.02
C MET A 734 45.06 13.88 2.29
N ASN A 735 46.30 13.49 1.99
CA ASN A 735 46.79 12.15 2.32
C ASN A 735 46.95 11.92 3.82
N LEU A 736 47.33 12.94 4.58
CA LEU A 736 47.35 12.87 6.04
C LEU A 736 45.93 12.57 6.56
N MET A 737 44.91 13.24 6.02
CA MET A 737 43.51 12.98 6.34
C MET A 737 43.08 11.56 5.92
N LEU A 738 43.36 11.15 4.68
CA LEU A 738 42.99 9.82 4.17
C LEU A 738 43.69 8.68 4.91
N SER A 739 44.91 8.91 5.41
CA SER A 739 45.65 7.94 6.24
C SER A 739 45.03 7.72 7.62
N SER A 740 44.23 8.68 8.10
CA SER A 740 43.54 8.61 9.38
C SER A 740 42.14 7.98 9.30
N MET A 741 41.71 7.54 8.10
CA MET A 741 40.45 6.82 7.92
C MET A 741 40.56 5.41 8.53
N PRO A 742 39.67 5.01 9.45
CA PRO A 742 39.70 3.68 10.04
C PRO A 742 39.27 2.65 8.99
N LEU A 743 40.22 1.79 8.59
CA LEU A 743 39.98 0.68 7.67
C LEU A 743 39.15 -0.44 8.30
N LYS A 744 39.10 -0.46 9.63
CA LYS A 744 38.40 -1.46 10.43
C LYS A 744 37.50 -0.74 11.42
N VAL A 745 36.20 -1.02 11.35
CA VAL A 745 35.16 -0.32 12.14
C VAL A 745 34.36 -1.34 12.93
N GLY A 746 34.22 -1.14 14.24
CA GLY A 746 33.36 -1.96 15.07
C GLY A 746 31.88 -1.68 14.77
N LEU A 747 31.04 -2.72 14.78
CA LEU A 747 29.59 -2.57 14.59
C LEU A 747 28.87 -1.85 15.76
N ASN A 748 29.59 -1.58 16.86
CA ASN A 748 29.06 -1.11 18.14
C ASN A 748 29.31 0.37 18.42
N ASP A 749 30.01 1.08 17.53
CA ASP A 749 30.18 2.52 17.70
C ASP A 749 28.88 3.22 17.31
N ASP A 750 28.06 3.58 18.31
CA ASP A 750 26.87 4.46 18.16
C ASP A 750 27.23 5.83 17.54
N ALA A 751 28.53 6.12 17.39
CA ALA A 751 29.08 7.12 16.50
C ALA A 751 29.72 6.43 15.27
N LEU A 752 28.91 5.89 14.36
CA LEU A 752 29.34 5.48 13.01
C LEU A 752 29.60 6.74 12.16
N ASP A 753 30.58 7.50 12.64
CA ASP A 753 31.14 8.66 12.01
C ASP A 753 32.57 8.29 11.62
N VAL A 754 32.66 7.29 10.72
CA VAL A 754 33.90 6.59 10.31
C VAL A 754 34.94 7.59 9.80
N LEU A 755 34.49 8.70 9.22
CA LEU A 755 35.37 9.73 8.67
C LEU A 755 35.54 10.94 9.60
N ALA A 756 34.85 10.98 10.74
CA ALA A 756 34.84 12.09 11.69
C ALA A 756 36.04 12.21 12.59
N ALA A 757 36.52 11.04 13.04
CA ALA A 757 37.71 10.96 13.87
C ALA A 757 38.94 11.47 13.09
N SER A 758 38.86 11.45 11.76
CA SER A 758 39.85 11.99 10.81
C SER A 758 39.86 13.52 10.71
N PHE A 759 38.77 14.21 11.08
CA PHE A 759 38.63 15.67 10.93
C PHE A 759 38.55 16.45 12.26
N SER A 760 38.78 15.79 13.41
CA SER A 760 38.90 16.47 14.71
C SER A 760 40.27 16.24 15.31
N ASN A 761 40.87 17.32 15.84
CA ASN A 761 42.17 17.33 16.52
C ASN A 761 42.46 16.06 17.32
N ALA A 762 43.66 15.51 17.13
CA ALA A 762 44.20 14.25 17.65
C ALA A 762 44.27 14.09 19.19
N ALA A 763 43.50 14.86 19.95
CA ALA A 763 43.49 14.85 21.43
C ALA A 763 42.39 13.96 22.05
N ALA A 764 41.35 13.55 21.31
CA ALA A 764 40.22 12.80 21.88
C ALA A 764 40.40 11.26 21.91
N ALA A 765 41.39 10.71 21.18
CA ALA A 765 41.59 9.26 21.06
C ALA A 765 42.19 8.56 22.31
N ARG A 766 42.37 9.27 23.43
CA ARG A 766 43.00 8.73 24.66
C ARG A 766 42.06 8.50 25.85
N GLN A 767 40.78 8.82 25.76
CA GLN A 767 39.85 8.76 26.93
C GLN A 767 38.78 7.65 26.90
N GLY A 768 38.90 6.64 26.03
CA GLY A 768 37.94 5.54 25.93
C GLY A 768 38.34 4.22 26.61
N ARG A 769 39.28 4.18 27.56
CA ARG A 769 39.59 2.97 28.34
C ARG A 769 38.70 2.91 29.59
N GLN A 770 37.39 2.73 29.42
CA GLN A 770 36.48 2.46 30.54
C GLN A 770 36.27 0.95 30.72
N ARG A 771 36.78 0.47 31.87
CA ARG A 771 36.43 -0.73 32.66
C ARG A 771 35.68 -1.86 31.94
N ARG A 772 36.40 -2.96 31.68
CA ARG A 772 35.83 -4.32 31.60
C ARG A 772 35.08 -4.65 32.90
N SER A 773 33.76 -4.51 32.91
CA SER A 773 32.91 -5.08 33.95
C SER A 773 32.73 -6.58 33.72
N LYS A 774 32.98 -7.37 34.76
CA LYS A 774 32.69 -8.82 34.81
C LYS A 774 31.22 -9.09 34.44
N LEU A 775 30.99 -10.16 33.68
CA LEU A 775 29.67 -10.72 33.33
C LEU A 775 28.75 -10.78 34.57
N PRO A 776 27.48 -10.35 34.50
CA PRO A 776 26.46 -10.76 35.44
C PRO A 776 26.04 -12.21 35.16
N SER A 777 25.84 -12.97 36.24
CA SER A 777 25.32 -14.33 36.18
C SER A 777 23.91 -14.36 35.59
N ALA A 778 23.61 -15.43 34.86
CA ALA A 778 22.32 -15.76 34.26
C ALA A 778 21.12 -15.57 35.21
N SER A 779 20.46 -14.41 35.10
CA SER A 779 19.06 -14.21 35.49
C SER A 779 18.64 -12.83 34.98
N ASN A 780 17.74 -12.80 33.99
CA ASN A 780 17.15 -11.65 33.27
C ASN A 780 17.62 -11.58 31.81
N VAL A 781 17.14 -12.51 30.97
CA VAL A 781 17.28 -12.43 29.51
C VAL A 781 16.08 -11.65 28.99
N THR A 782 16.23 -10.38 28.61
CA THR A 782 15.25 -9.66 27.78
C THR A 782 15.70 -9.70 26.32
N LEU A 783 14.78 -9.47 25.38
CA LEU A 783 15.06 -9.33 23.94
C LEU A 783 16.18 -8.30 23.66
N LEU A 784 16.23 -7.23 24.47
CA LEU A 784 17.31 -6.24 24.48
C LEU A 784 18.69 -6.85 24.79
N ASN A 785 18.79 -7.83 25.68
CA ASN A 785 20.06 -8.47 26.05
C ASN A 785 20.61 -9.38 24.93
N ILE A 786 19.74 -9.97 24.09
CA ILE A 786 20.19 -10.76 22.93
C ILE A 786 20.87 -9.85 21.91
N VAL A 787 20.27 -8.69 21.63
CA VAL A 787 20.82 -7.72 20.68
C VAL A 787 22.00 -6.97 21.27
N GLN A 788 21.96 -6.62 22.56
CA GLN A 788 23.12 -6.07 23.26
C GLN A 788 24.28 -7.07 23.34
N ASN A 789 24.05 -8.38 23.48
CA ASN A 789 25.12 -9.39 23.42
C ASN A 789 25.78 -9.47 22.04
N LEU A 790 25.00 -9.37 20.96
CA LEU A 790 25.56 -9.25 19.60
C LEU A 790 26.28 -7.91 19.39
N ARG A 791 25.76 -6.82 19.98
CA ARG A 791 26.30 -5.44 19.95
C ARG A 791 27.35 -5.12 21.03
N GLN A 792 27.77 -6.06 21.87
CA GLN A 792 28.82 -5.84 22.87
C GLN A 792 30.10 -6.62 22.53
N GLN A 793 30.04 -7.46 21.51
CA GLN A 793 31.12 -8.36 21.14
C GLN A 793 31.79 -7.91 19.83
N GLU A 794 33.10 -8.16 19.73
CA GLU A 794 34.09 -7.51 18.87
C GLU A 794 33.95 -7.86 17.36
N LEU A 795 32.76 -7.75 16.77
CA LEU A 795 32.57 -7.88 15.31
C LEU A 795 33.01 -6.59 14.62
N ILE A 796 33.97 -6.72 13.70
CA ILE A 796 34.61 -5.59 13.02
C ILE A 796 34.44 -5.76 11.51
N MET A 797 33.99 -4.69 10.85
CA MET A 797 33.89 -4.61 9.40
C MET A 797 35.18 -4.05 8.80
N ASP A 798 35.72 -4.74 7.79
CA ASP A 798 36.92 -4.36 7.05
C ASP A 798 36.56 -3.65 5.73
N TYR A 799 36.94 -2.38 5.63
CA TYR A 799 36.73 -1.49 4.49
C TYR A 799 37.98 -1.29 3.62
N ALA A 800 39.06 -2.05 3.84
CA ALA A 800 40.28 -1.91 3.06
C ALA A 800 40.02 -2.09 1.55
N LEU A 801 40.63 -1.23 0.73
CA LEU A 801 40.53 -1.28 -0.72
C LEU A 801 41.23 -2.52 -1.28
N THR A 802 40.52 -3.26 -2.13
CA THR A 802 41.07 -4.46 -2.78
C THR A 802 41.86 -4.10 -4.04
N ALA A 803 41.49 -3.03 -4.73
CA ALA A 803 42.11 -2.54 -5.96
C ALA A 803 42.23 -1.00 -5.96
N ASP A 804 43.08 -0.47 -6.85
CA ASP A 804 43.18 0.97 -7.07
C ASP A 804 41.81 1.54 -7.50
N PRO A 805 41.43 2.75 -7.04
CA PRO A 805 40.23 3.42 -7.54
C PRO A 805 40.28 3.57 -9.05
N PHE A 806 39.20 3.21 -9.74
CA PHE A 806 39.15 3.29 -11.19
C PHE A 806 38.09 4.28 -11.66
N ILE A 807 38.38 4.95 -12.76
CA ILE A 807 37.49 5.95 -13.37
C ILE A 807 36.77 5.31 -14.55
N SER A 808 35.44 5.38 -14.55
CA SER A 808 34.63 4.87 -15.65
C SER A 808 33.39 5.73 -15.82
N TYR A 809 33.06 6.08 -17.06
CA TYR A 809 31.89 6.91 -17.40
C TYR A 809 31.78 8.22 -16.59
N GLY A 810 32.92 8.86 -16.31
CA GLY A 810 32.95 10.10 -15.51
C GLY A 810 32.63 9.91 -14.03
N SER A 811 32.68 8.67 -13.52
CA SER A 811 32.52 8.33 -12.09
C SER A 811 33.79 7.69 -11.54
N ILE A 812 34.02 7.82 -10.23
CA ILE A 812 35.13 7.17 -9.52
C ILE A 812 34.57 6.02 -8.71
N ALA A 813 35.02 4.79 -8.97
CA ALA A 813 34.61 3.61 -8.22
C ALA A 813 35.75 3.08 -7.35
N MET A 814 35.41 2.79 -6.09
CA MET A 814 36.32 2.27 -5.06
C MET A 814 35.79 0.93 -4.57
N ALA A 815 36.60 -0.10 -4.74
CA ALA A 815 36.27 -1.49 -4.41
C ALA A 815 36.90 -1.84 -3.05
N ALA A 816 36.07 -2.22 -2.08
CA ALA A 816 36.46 -2.54 -0.71
C ALA A 816 36.09 -3.97 -0.32
N LYS A 817 36.81 -4.51 0.67
CA LYS A 817 36.72 -5.91 1.09
C LYS A 817 35.33 -6.31 1.62
N GLY A 818 34.76 -5.52 2.53
CA GLY A 818 33.39 -5.72 3.03
C GLY A 818 33.20 -7.00 3.87
N GLU A 819 34.24 -7.46 4.55
CA GLU A 819 34.16 -8.62 5.45
C GLU A 819 33.84 -8.17 6.87
N ILE A 820 32.85 -8.79 7.52
CA ILE A 820 32.64 -8.69 8.97
C ILE A 820 33.26 -9.93 9.61
N SER A 821 34.25 -9.75 10.47
CA SER A 821 34.91 -10.86 11.18
C SER A 821 35.11 -10.57 12.66
N TRP A 822 35.28 -11.65 13.43
CA TRP A 822 35.64 -11.56 14.84
C TRP A 822 36.99 -10.85 15.00
N ARG A 823 37.03 -9.75 15.77
CA ARG A 823 38.20 -8.86 15.99
C ARG A 823 38.83 -8.29 14.73
N GLY A 824 38.19 -8.46 13.57
CA GLY A 824 38.76 -8.06 12.29
C GLY A 824 39.90 -8.98 11.82
N ASP A 825 40.03 -10.19 12.38
CA ASP A 825 41.10 -11.13 12.04
C ASP A 825 40.87 -11.86 10.69
N GLY A 826 39.70 -11.65 10.07
CA GLY A 826 39.29 -12.32 8.84
C GLY A 826 38.89 -13.79 9.08
N GLY A 827 39.22 -14.68 8.13
CA GLY A 827 39.00 -16.12 8.28
C GLY A 827 37.62 -16.61 7.82
N THR A 828 36.88 -15.79 7.06
CA THR A 828 35.66 -16.24 6.39
C THR A 828 36.03 -17.25 5.28
N PRO A 829 35.46 -18.47 5.26
CA PRO A 829 35.88 -19.55 4.35
C PRO A 829 35.31 -19.45 2.93
N PHE A 830 34.50 -18.42 2.66
CA PHE A 830 33.90 -18.12 1.35
C PHE A 830 34.24 -16.68 0.96
N HIS A 831 33.98 -16.34 -0.30
CA HIS A 831 34.37 -15.05 -0.88
C HIS A 831 33.16 -14.23 -1.36
N PRO A 832 33.33 -12.92 -1.65
CA PRO A 832 32.27 -12.12 -2.22
C PRO A 832 31.82 -12.63 -3.61
N PRO A 833 30.52 -12.55 -3.92
CA PRO A 833 30.01 -12.90 -5.24
C PRO A 833 30.42 -11.87 -6.29
N THR A 834 30.43 -12.25 -7.57
CA THR A 834 30.69 -11.30 -8.65
C THR A 834 29.53 -10.30 -8.80
N ILE A 835 29.84 -9.01 -8.74
CA ILE A 835 28.87 -7.91 -8.85
C ILE A 835 28.93 -7.31 -10.25
N LYS A 836 27.78 -7.16 -10.92
CA LYS A 836 27.67 -6.40 -12.16
C LYS A 836 27.07 -5.03 -11.86
N LEU A 837 27.92 -4.02 -11.86
CA LEU A 837 27.48 -2.65 -11.64
C LEU A 837 26.81 -2.10 -12.90
N PRO A 838 25.60 -1.52 -12.80
CA PRO A 838 25.01 -0.79 -13.92
C PRO A 838 25.88 0.44 -14.26
N PRO A 839 25.77 0.95 -15.50
CA PRO A 839 26.37 2.24 -15.85
C PRO A 839 25.79 3.33 -14.94
N PRO A 840 26.57 4.37 -14.59
CA PRO A 840 26.11 5.44 -13.71
C PRO A 840 24.94 6.18 -14.36
N GLN A 841 23.77 6.14 -13.72
CA GLN A 841 22.54 6.80 -14.19
C GLN A 841 21.89 7.56 -13.03
N GLY A 842 21.43 8.79 -13.26
CA GLY A 842 20.76 9.61 -12.25
C GLY A 842 21.56 10.85 -11.83
N VAL A 843 21.00 11.59 -10.85
CA VAL A 843 21.54 12.89 -10.38
C VAL A 843 22.08 12.84 -8.95
N HIS A 844 22.10 11.67 -8.29
CA HIS A 844 22.66 11.50 -6.95
C HIS A 844 24.19 11.56 -6.96
N MET A 845 24.79 12.01 -5.84
CA MET A 845 26.23 12.24 -5.74
C MET A 845 27.06 10.97 -5.50
N ILE A 846 26.47 9.97 -4.83
CA ILE A 846 27.16 8.77 -4.36
C ILE A 846 26.24 7.55 -4.54
N GLU A 847 26.78 6.44 -5.03
CA GLU A 847 26.16 5.11 -5.01
C GLU A 847 26.95 4.19 -4.09
N PHE A 848 26.23 3.41 -3.28
CA PHE A 848 26.81 2.38 -2.42
C PHE A 848 26.22 1.02 -2.79
N TYR A 849 27.08 0.10 -3.20
CA TYR A 849 26.72 -1.27 -3.53
C TYR A 849 27.32 -2.21 -2.48
N ALA A 850 26.47 -3.03 -1.88
CA ALA A 850 26.84 -4.05 -0.92
C ALA A 850 26.37 -5.41 -1.39
N THR A 851 27.21 -6.43 -1.22
CA THR A 851 26.86 -7.82 -1.50
C THR A 851 26.31 -8.51 -0.25
N ASP A 852 25.64 -9.64 -0.43
CA ASP A 852 25.19 -10.51 0.67
C ASP A 852 26.37 -11.12 1.45
N TYR A 853 27.60 -11.03 0.93
CA TYR A 853 28.83 -11.41 1.64
C TYR A 853 28.99 -10.72 2.99
N ILE A 854 28.62 -9.43 3.10
CA ILE A 854 28.73 -8.67 4.34
C ILE A 854 27.92 -9.35 5.46
N ALA A 855 26.65 -9.63 5.18
CA ALA A 855 25.77 -10.25 6.16
C ALA A 855 26.11 -11.72 6.39
N ASN A 856 26.52 -12.47 5.35
CA ASN A 856 26.90 -13.87 5.51
C ASN A 856 28.21 -14.05 6.30
N SER A 857 29.21 -13.19 6.10
CA SER A 857 30.46 -13.21 6.90
C SER A 857 30.18 -12.92 8.38
N MET A 858 29.32 -11.93 8.67
CA MET A 858 28.85 -11.66 10.02
C MET A 858 28.15 -12.87 10.64
N LEU A 859 27.21 -13.49 9.93
CA LEU A 859 26.46 -14.67 10.39
C LEU A 859 27.36 -15.88 10.63
N TYR A 860 28.40 -16.06 9.81
CA TYR A 860 29.40 -17.12 9.99
C TYR A 860 30.21 -16.92 11.26
N HIS A 861 30.74 -15.72 11.50
CA HIS A 861 31.49 -15.42 12.72
C HIS A 861 30.58 -15.46 13.96
N ALA A 862 29.33 -15.00 13.86
CA ALA A 862 28.34 -15.14 14.93
C ALA A 862 28.05 -16.61 15.26
N TYR A 863 27.93 -17.47 14.25
CA TYR A 863 27.79 -18.92 14.42
C TYR A 863 29.02 -19.53 15.11
N ARG A 864 30.23 -19.25 14.62
CA ARG A 864 31.50 -19.78 15.18
C ARG A 864 31.70 -19.39 16.64
N GLN A 865 31.27 -18.21 17.03
CA GLN A 865 31.34 -17.70 18.41
C GLN A 865 30.13 -18.08 19.28
N ARG A 866 29.21 -18.91 18.77
CA ARG A 866 27.95 -19.33 19.45
C ARG A 866 27.06 -18.16 19.88
N LEU A 867 27.12 -17.04 19.16
CA LEU A 867 26.29 -15.86 19.42
C LEU A 867 24.84 -16.02 18.95
N LEU A 868 24.57 -17.07 18.18
CA LEU A 868 23.24 -17.45 17.71
C LEU A 868 22.57 -18.51 18.61
N ASP A 869 23.20 -18.89 19.72
CA ASP A 869 22.64 -19.81 20.69
C ASP A 869 21.71 -19.05 21.65
N ILE A 870 20.40 -19.28 21.52
CA ILE A 870 19.36 -18.50 22.21
C ILE A 870 18.65 -19.39 23.22
N THR A 871 18.52 -18.91 24.45
CA THR A 871 17.68 -19.53 25.49
C THR A 871 16.45 -18.66 25.72
N VAL A 872 15.27 -19.24 25.51
CA VAL A 872 13.96 -18.59 25.68
C VAL A 872 13.29 -19.14 26.93
N GLY A 873 12.92 -18.25 27.85
CA GLY A 873 12.22 -18.55 29.10
C GLY A 873 11.15 -17.50 29.42
N PRO A 874 10.41 -17.64 30.53
CA PRO A 874 9.37 -16.69 30.95
C PRO A 874 9.84 -15.25 31.11
N GLU A 875 11.13 -15.05 31.40
CA GLU A 875 11.76 -13.73 31.50
C GLU A 875 12.05 -13.05 30.16
N SER A 876 11.99 -13.80 29.05
CA SER A 876 12.30 -13.31 27.70
C SER A 876 11.28 -12.27 27.22
N THR A 877 10.00 -12.48 27.49
CA THR A 877 8.92 -11.55 27.16
C THR A 877 7.72 -11.80 28.07
N PRO A 878 7.01 -10.76 28.56
CA PRO A 878 5.82 -10.92 29.39
C PRO A 878 4.75 -11.84 28.77
N ALA A 879 4.63 -11.82 27.43
CA ALA A 879 3.70 -12.66 26.67
C ALA A 879 3.99 -14.17 26.74
N LEU A 880 5.25 -14.57 27.01
CA LEU A 880 5.66 -15.98 27.09
C LEU A 880 5.49 -16.59 28.49
N LYS A 881 5.25 -15.75 29.50
CA LYS A 881 5.28 -16.17 30.91
C LYS A 881 4.22 -17.21 31.25
N ASP A 882 3.03 -17.07 30.67
CA ASP A 882 1.92 -17.98 30.89
C ASP A 882 1.90 -19.11 29.84
N LEU A 883 2.44 -18.85 28.63
CA LEU A 883 2.58 -19.85 27.57
C LEU A 883 3.56 -20.97 27.93
N LEU A 884 4.72 -20.66 28.53
CA LEU A 884 5.77 -21.64 28.82
C LEU A 884 5.51 -22.50 30.08
N ARG A 885 4.30 -22.46 30.65
CA ARG A 885 3.91 -23.33 31.78
C ARG A 885 3.39 -24.67 31.29
N THR A 886 3.59 -25.71 32.09
CA THR A 886 2.99 -27.03 31.82
C THR A 886 1.55 -27.16 32.34
N THR A 887 1.12 -26.32 33.28
CA THR A 887 -0.25 -26.26 33.81
C THR A 887 -0.83 -24.86 33.63
N CYS A 888 -2.03 -24.79 33.04
CA CYS A 888 -2.64 -23.52 32.67
C CYS A 888 -3.60 -23.04 33.79
N THR A 889 -3.51 -21.76 34.19
CA THR A 889 -4.36 -21.19 35.26
C THR A 889 -5.61 -20.47 34.74
N SER A 890 -5.56 -19.93 33.52
CA SER A 890 -6.71 -19.34 32.81
C SER A 890 -6.31 -19.07 31.35
N GLY A 891 -6.62 -19.99 30.43
CA GLY A 891 -6.27 -19.89 29.01
C GLY A 891 -5.21 -20.89 28.54
N PHE A 892 -4.67 -20.66 27.34
CA PHE A 892 -3.80 -21.54 26.57
C PHE A 892 -2.33 -21.59 27.09
N CYS A 893 -1.78 -22.78 27.33
CA CYS A 893 -0.36 -22.98 27.66
C CYS A 893 0.25 -24.23 26.98
N LEU A 894 1.58 -24.28 26.90
CA LEU A 894 2.33 -25.28 26.15
C LEU A 894 2.07 -26.72 26.65
N GLY A 895 1.77 -26.90 27.94
CA GLY A 895 1.45 -28.20 28.51
C GLY A 895 0.09 -28.79 28.10
N GLU A 896 -0.87 -27.95 27.69
CA GLU A 896 -2.16 -28.39 27.12
C GLU A 896 -2.00 -28.75 25.63
N PHE A 897 -1.07 -28.08 24.94
CA PHE A 897 -0.80 -28.31 23.53
C PHE A 897 0.08 -29.56 23.29
N LEU A 898 1.09 -29.80 24.14
CA LEU A 898 2.04 -30.91 24.00
C LEU A 898 1.59 -32.19 24.74
N GLY A 899 0.46 -32.78 24.32
CA GLY A 899 0.00 -34.10 24.77
C GLY A 899 0.07 -34.29 26.29
N GLY A 900 0.65 -35.40 26.74
CA GLY A 900 0.79 -35.75 28.16
C GLY A 900 1.79 -34.90 28.97
N LEU A 901 2.32 -33.79 28.43
CA LEU A 901 3.31 -32.95 29.14
C LEU A 901 2.77 -32.39 30.45
N SER A 902 1.50 -31.95 30.46
CA SER A 902 0.82 -31.45 31.67
C SER A 902 0.61 -32.54 32.72
N GLU A 903 0.28 -33.76 32.29
CA GLU A 903 0.03 -34.91 33.16
C GLU A 903 1.33 -35.48 33.76
N GLN A 904 2.38 -35.61 32.94
CA GLN A 904 3.67 -36.16 33.36
C GLN A 904 4.47 -35.17 34.21
N TYR A 905 4.36 -33.87 33.92
CA TYR A 905 5.18 -32.82 34.52
C TYR A 905 4.34 -31.63 34.98
N PRO A 906 3.43 -31.78 35.95
CA PRO A 906 2.56 -30.70 36.40
C PRO A 906 3.32 -29.59 37.14
N ASP A 907 2.86 -28.34 36.98
CA ASP A 907 3.39 -27.11 37.60
C ASP A 907 4.88 -26.88 37.36
N ARG A 908 5.32 -27.12 36.12
CA ARG A 908 6.69 -26.88 35.65
C ARG A 908 6.71 -25.74 34.63
N ILE A 909 7.93 -25.25 34.38
CA ILE A 909 8.21 -24.22 33.39
C ILE A 909 9.12 -24.83 32.33
N VAL A 910 8.75 -24.65 31.06
CA VAL A 910 9.54 -25.05 29.91
C VAL A 910 10.51 -23.93 29.53
N GLU A 911 11.75 -24.32 29.23
CA GLU A 911 12.82 -23.48 28.71
C GLU A 911 13.24 -24.03 27.34
N ILE A 912 13.22 -23.19 26.32
CA ILE A 912 13.55 -23.59 24.95
C ILE A 912 14.96 -23.09 24.63
N ARG A 913 15.86 -24.00 24.24
CA ARG A 913 17.22 -23.67 23.80
C ARG A 913 17.37 -23.96 22.32
N PHE A 914 17.65 -22.92 21.55
CA PHE A 914 17.98 -23.01 20.15
C PHE A 914 19.51 -22.91 19.96
N THR A 915 20.08 -23.81 19.16
CA THR A 915 21.50 -23.83 18.80
C THR A 915 21.63 -23.96 17.30
N ALA A 916 22.31 -23.03 16.64
CA ALA A 916 22.54 -23.13 15.20
C ALA A 916 23.45 -24.33 14.87
N ARG A 917 23.10 -25.14 13.87
CA ARG A 917 23.91 -26.31 13.45
C ARG A 917 24.94 -25.93 12.39
N ARG A 918 24.61 -24.94 11.55
CA ARG A 918 25.49 -24.34 10.54
C ARG A 918 25.23 -22.84 10.47
N SER A 919 26.15 -22.10 9.85
CA SER A 919 26.00 -20.67 9.59
C SER A 919 24.68 -20.41 8.85
N PRO A 920 23.85 -19.46 9.33
CA PRO A 920 22.70 -19.00 8.59
C PRO A 920 23.12 -18.40 7.24
N LEU A 921 22.18 -18.40 6.30
CA LEU A 921 22.39 -17.90 4.94
C LEU A 921 21.39 -16.78 4.66
N ILE A 922 21.86 -15.64 4.17
CA ILE A 922 21.04 -14.60 3.60
C ILE A 922 21.35 -14.42 2.11
N VAL A 923 20.32 -14.32 1.28
CA VAL A 923 20.45 -14.12 -0.17
C VAL A 923 19.55 -12.98 -0.59
N PHE A 924 20.09 -12.01 -1.34
CA PHE A 924 19.31 -10.91 -1.90
C PHE A 924 18.61 -11.33 -3.20
N VAL A 925 17.31 -11.05 -3.25
CA VAL A 925 16.42 -11.23 -4.40
C VAL A 925 15.82 -9.85 -4.72
N GLU A 926 15.24 -9.65 -5.91
CA GLU A 926 14.55 -8.40 -6.24
C GLU A 926 13.55 -8.02 -5.13
N ASP A 927 13.76 -6.84 -4.55
CA ASP A 927 12.97 -6.19 -3.48
C ASP A 927 12.89 -6.92 -2.12
N ARG A 928 13.66 -8.00 -1.91
CA ARG A 928 13.66 -8.72 -0.62
C ARG A 928 14.92 -9.55 -0.38
N ALA A 929 15.22 -9.86 0.88
CA ALA A 929 16.23 -10.83 1.27
C ALA A 929 15.56 -12.14 1.74
N ARG A 930 16.15 -13.29 1.45
CA ARG A 930 15.73 -14.57 2.04
C ARG A 930 16.75 -15.01 3.06
N PHE A 931 16.31 -15.21 4.29
CA PHE A 931 17.12 -15.71 5.40
C PHE A 931 16.79 -17.18 5.65
N ARG A 932 17.81 -18.02 5.79
CA ARG A 932 17.69 -19.45 6.09
C ARG A 932 18.52 -19.79 7.30
N LEU A 933 17.89 -20.44 8.26
CA LEU A 933 18.47 -20.86 9.53
C LEU A 933 18.25 -22.35 9.72
N HIS A 934 19.31 -23.05 10.12
CA HIS A 934 19.28 -24.46 10.45
C HIS A 934 19.87 -24.65 11.83
N GLY A 935 19.08 -25.20 12.74
CA GLY A 935 19.49 -25.38 14.12
C GLY A 935 18.86 -26.59 14.77
N ARG A 936 19.14 -26.75 16.05
CA ARG A 936 18.53 -27.71 16.94
C ARG A 936 17.80 -26.95 18.02
N MET A 937 16.54 -27.29 18.23
CA MET A 937 15.73 -26.78 19.32
C MET A 937 15.54 -27.89 20.36
N ASN A 938 16.00 -27.63 21.57
CA ASN A 938 15.88 -28.49 22.72
C ASN A 938 14.94 -27.83 23.74
N MET A 939 13.90 -28.53 24.17
CA MET A 939 13.02 -28.10 25.25
C MET A 939 13.44 -28.78 26.55
N PHE A 940 13.65 -27.97 27.58
CA PHE A 940 14.02 -28.41 28.91
C PHE A 940 12.96 -28.01 29.94
N LEU A 941 12.78 -28.80 30.99
CA LEU A 941 12.02 -28.40 32.16
C LEU A 941 12.95 -27.78 33.20
N ARG A 942 12.57 -26.59 33.67
CA ARG A 942 13.31 -25.93 34.75
C ARG A 942 13.26 -26.76 36.04
N PRO A 943 14.37 -26.86 36.78
CA PRO A 943 14.43 -27.59 38.04
C PRO A 943 13.55 -26.93 39.11
N LYS A 944 12.92 -27.73 39.99
CA LYS A 944 12.12 -27.21 41.11
C LYS A 944 13.00 -26.61 42.23
N LYS A 945 14.23 -27.09 42.40
CA LYS A 945 15.21 -26.59 43.36
C LYS A 945 16.37 -25.89 42.64
N ARG A 946 16.86 -24.79 43.23
CA ARG A 946 18.00 -24.04 42.69
C ARG A 946 19.28 -24.87 42.88
N GLY A 947 19.75 -25.52 41.81
CA GLY A 947 20.97 -26.36 41.82
C GLY A 947 20.88 -27.64 40.98
N ASP A 948 19.68 -28.14 40.69
CA ASP A 948 19.49 -29.33 39.85
C ASP A 948 19.67 -29.01 38.35
N GLN A 949 20.09 -29.99 37.55
CA GLN A 949 20.22 -29.80 36.10
C GLN A 949 18.84 -29.77 35.41
N PRO A 950 18.67 -28.96 34.35
CA PRO A 950 17.45 -28.91 33.57
C PRO A 950 17.22 -30.25 32.84
N GLU A 951 16.00 -30.76 32.91
CA GLU A 951 15.62 -32.05 32.34
C GLU A 951 15.20 -31.87 30.87
N LEU A 952 15.88 -32.53 29.92
CA LEU A 952 15.53 -32.48 28.50
C LEU A 952 14.27 -33.29 28.25
N VAL A 953 13.23 -32.66 27.69
CA VAL A 953 11.96 -33.32 27.36
C VAL A 953 11.78 -33.55 25.86
N ILE A 954 12.19 -32.58 25.04
CA ILE A 954 12.07 -32.71 23.58
C ILE A 954 13.35 -32.22 22.91
N ARG A 955 13.81 -32.96 21.91
CA ARG A 955 14.90 -32.59 21.00
C ARG A 955 14.39 -32.62 19.58
N SER A 956 14.65 -31.54 18.85
CA SER A 956 14.24 -31.42 17.45
C SER A 956 15.27 -30.65 16.62
N ASP A 957 15.36 -30.98 15.33
CA ASP A 957 16.03 -30.12 14.35
C ASP A 957 15.02 -29.10 13.81
N THR A 958 15.46 -27.86 13.67
CA THR A 958 14.63 -26.75 13.21
C THR A 958 15.20 -26.20 11.92
N THR A 959 14.36 -26.04 10.91
CA THR A 959 14.70 -25.33 9.68
C THR A 959 13.73 -24.18 9.47
N MET A 960 14.27 -22.97 9.45
CA MET A 960 13.49 -21.76 9.27
C MET A 960 13.92 -21.05 7.99
N THR A 961 12.94 -20.67 7.18
CA THR A 961 13.13 -19.76 6.05
C THR A 961 12.26 -18.53 6.29
N SER A 962 12.86 -17.35 6.29
CA SER A 962 12.15 -16.09 6.38
C SER A 962 12.44 -15.18 5.20
N ASN A 963 11.45 -14.36 4.88
CA ASN A 963 11.51 -13.30 3.92
C ASN A 963 11.71 -12.00 4.68
N VAL A 964 12.79 -11.29 4.38
CA VAL A 964 13.22 -10.09 5.09
C VAL A 964 13.11 -8.92 4.12
N ARG A 965 12.26 -7.94 4.42
CA ARG A 965 12.25 -6.67 3.68
C ARG A 965 13.09 -5.67 4.46
N LEU A 966 14.03 -5.05 3.77
CA LEU A 966 14.92 -4.03 4.32
C LEU A 966 14.58 -2.70 3.65
N TRP A 967 14.53 -1.64 4.45
CA TRP A 967 14.42 -0.27 3.96
C TRP A 967 15.30 0.67 4.78
N LEU A 968 15.59 1.84 4.20
CA LEU A 968 16.33 2.89 4.88
C LEU A 968 15.38 3.78 5.68
N ASN A 969 15.67 3.93 6.96
CA ASN A 969 15.09 4.94 7.84
C ASN A 969 16.22 5.91 8.24
N ASN A 970 16.27 7.07 7.59
CA ASN A 970 17.38 8.03 7.70
C ASN A 970 18.73 7.38 7.33
N SER A 971 19.64 7.26 8.30
CA SER A 971 20.94 6.60 8.17
C SER A 971 20.93 5.16 8.67
N GLN A 972 19.77 4.58 9.03
CA GLN A 972 19.69 3.21 9.54
C GLN A 972 19.01 2.29 8.54
N VAL A 973 19.63 1.14 8.26
CA VAL A 973 18.97 0.03 7.56
C VAL A 973 18.12 -0.70 8.59
N VAL A 974 16.80 -0.61 8.44
CA VAL A 974 15.82 -1.31 9.26
C VAL A 974 15.08 -2.32 8.39
N GLY A 975 14.35 -3.24 9.02
CA GLY A 975 13.59 -4.21 8.27
C GLY A 975 12.45 -4.85 9.04
N ASN A 976 11.70 -5.68 8.35
CA ASN A 976 10.79 -6.65 8.94
C ASN A 976 11.08 -8.03 8.35
N ALA A 977 10.83 -9.05 9.16
CA ALA A 977 10.92 -10.43 8.72
C ALA A 977 9.50 -11.00 8.70
N THR A 978 9.23 -11.90 7.76
CA THR A 978 8.04 -12.74 7.74
C THR A 978 8.48 -14.18 7.53
N ILE A 979 8.02 -15.11 8.37
CA ILE A 979 8.48 -16.51 8.28
C ILE A 979 7.73 -17.21 7.14
N GLU A 980 8.46 -17.67 6.12
CA GLU A 980 7.89 -18.42 4.98
C GLU A 980 7.66 -19.89 5.34
N ASN A 981 8.59 -20.47 6.11
CA ASN A 981 8.51 -21.84 6.58
C ASN A 981 9.27 -22.00 7.91
N LEU A 982 8.68 -22.70 8.87
CA LEU A 982 9.30 -23.12 10.12
C LEU A 982 8.97 -24.59 10.35
N ASP A 983 9.90 -25.46 9.95
CA ASP A 983 9.76 -26.89 10.13
C ASP A 983 10.54 -27.36 11.37
N PHE A 984 9.88 -28.17 12.17
CA PHE A 984 10.47 -28.87 13.30
C PHE A 984 10.49 -30.38 13.02
N ARG A 985 11.68 -30.98 12.95
CA ARG A 985 11.87 -32.42 12.88
C ARG A 985 12.17 -32.96 14.27
N LEU A 986 11.21 -33.62 14.88
CA LEU A 986 11.35 -34.29 16.17
C LEU A 986 12.42 -35.40 16.06
N ILE A 987 13.40 -35.36 16.96
CA ILE A 987 14.49 -36.36 17.06
C ILE A 987 14.22 -37.30 18.23
N GLU A 988 13.89 -36.73 19.40
CA GLU A 988 13.66 -37.46 20.64
C GLU A 988 12.56 -36.72 21.41
N SER A 989 11.54 -37.46 21.86
CA SER A 989 10.55 -36.97 22.82
C SER A 989 10.56 -37.89 24.03
N ARG A 990 10.61 -37.31 25.23
CA ARG A 990 10.40 -38.00 26.51
C ARG A 990 9.01 -37.75 27.08
N VAL A 991 8.16 -37.05 26.31
CA VAL A 991 6.78 -36.78 26.64
C VAL A 991 5.90 -37.85 26.00
N ASN A 992 4.98 -38.44 26.76
CA ASN A 992 4.01 -39.39 26.19
C ASN A 992 3.12 -38.69 25.17
N ASP A 993 2.78 -39.41 24.10
CA ASP A 993 1.80 -39.00 23.09
C ASP A 993 2.21 -37.75 22.27
N VAL A 994 3.51 -37.43 22.23
CA VAL A 994 4.06 -36.41 21.32
C VAL A 994 4.79 -37.10 20.16
N ASP A 995 4.14 -37.16 19.01
CA ASP A 995 4.73 -37.62 17.75
C ASP A 995 5.11 -36.43 16.84
N GLN A 996 5.70 -36.73 15.69
CA GLN A 996 6.12 -35.72 14.71
C GLN A 996 4.94 -34.87 14.19
N SER A 997 3.73 -35.40 14.17
CA SER A 997 2.55 -34.67 13.69
C SER A 997 2.10 -33.63 14.71
N VAL A 998 1.95 -34.03 15.98
CA VAL A 998 1.62 -33.15 17.11
C VAL A 998 2.69 -32.09 17.31
N PHE A 999 3.97 -32.47 17.19
CA PHE A 999 5.09 -31.54 17.32
C PHE A 999 5.24 -30.61 16.11
N GLY A 1000 4.80 -31.03 14.92
CA GLY A 1000 4.80 -30.21 13.71
C GLY A 1000 3.86 -29.02 13.80
N ASP A 1001 2.72 -29.19 14.48
CA ASP A 1001 1.71 -28.13 14.65
C ASP A 1001 2.21 -26.97 15.54
N LEU A 1002 3.23 -27.18 16.37
CA LEU A 1002 3.95 -26.09 17.07
C LEU A 1002 4.69 -25.13 16.14
N GLY A 1003 4.99 -25.58 14.91
CA GLY A 1003 5.51 -24.75 13.82
C GLY A 1003 4.69 -23.47 13.62
N LEU A 1004 3.36 -23.60 13.65
CA LEU A 1004 2.46 -22.48 13.39
C LEU A 1004 2.50 -21.43 14.53
N PHE A 1005 2.53 -21.89 15.78
CA PHE A 1005 2.58 -21.02 16.95
C PHE A 1005 3.96 -20.39 17.14
N GLY A 1006 5.03 -21.14 16.88
CA GLY A 1006 6.40 -20.66 16.97
C GLY A 1006 6.74 -19.62 15.88
N ALA A 1007 6.09 -19.69 14.73
CA ALA A 1007 6.32 -18.77 13.62
C ALA A 1007 5.90 -17.33 13.95
N GLU A 1008 4.75 -17.10 14.59
CA GLU A 1008 4.31 -15.75 14.95
C GLU A 1008 5.27 -15.09 15.96
N PHE A 1009 5.71 -15.84 16.98
CA PHE A 1009 6.68 -15.37 17.96
C PHE A 1009 8.04 -15.07 17.33
N LEU A 1010 8.57 -16.00 16.51
CA LEU A 1010 9.87 -15.79 15.86
C LEU A 1010 9.81 -14.66 14.82
N GLU A 1011 8.67 -14.45 14.16
CA GLU A 1011 8.45 -13.32 13.26
C GLU A 1011 8.52 -11.98 14.00
N GLN A 1012 7.84 -11.87 15.14
CA GLN A 1012 7.90 -10.69 15.99
C GLN A 1012 9.32 -10.45 16.51
N LEU A 1013 9.99 -11.48 17.03
CA LEU A 1013 11.36 -11.42 17.52
C LEU A 1013 12.33 -10.92 16.44
N LEU A 1014 12.28 -11.52 15.23
CA LEU A 1014 13.14 -11.13 14.12
C LEU A 1014 12.85 -9.70 13.64
N THR A 1015 11.57 -9.31 13.62
CA THR A 1015 11.17 -7.95 13.23
C THR A 1015 11.64 -6.92 14.24
N GLU A 1016 11.52 -7.18 15.55
CA GLU A 1016 12.04 -6.30 16.59
C GLU A 1016 13.57 -6.14 16.49
N ILE A 1017 14.30 -7.23 16.23
CA ILE A 1017 15.75 -7.19 15.99
C ILE A 1017 16.08 -6.32 14.76
N LEU A 1018 15.34 -6.48 13.66
CA LEU A 1018 15.55 -5.70 12.43
C LEU A 1018 15.15 -4.23 12.57
N GLN A 1019 14.17 -3.91 13.43
CA GLN A 1019 13.73 -2.54 13.70
C GLN A 1019 14.73 -1.74 14.55
N LEU A 1020 15.58 -2.41 15.34
CA LEU A 1020 16.68 -1.74 16.06
C LEU A 1020 17.72 -1.11 15.12
N GLY A 1021 17.72 -1.53 13.85
CA GLY A 1021 18.49 -0.93 12.77
C GLY A 1021 20.00 -1.18 12.82
N ILE A 1022 20.62 -1.11 11.64
CA ILE A 1022 22.07 -1.03 11.47
C ILE A 1022 22.37 0.34 10.87
N SER A 1023 23.08 1.18 11.61
CA SER A 1023 23.52 2.49 11.09
C SER A 1023 24.46 2.29 9.90
N LEU A 1024 24.19 2.99 8.81
CA LEU A 1024 25.11 3.16 7.71
C LEU A 1024 26.31 4.00 8.19
N PRO A 1025 27.53 3.69 7.76
CA PRO A 1025 28.67 4.56 8.01
C PRO A 1025 28.40 5.95 7.42
N SER A 1026 28.54 6.99 8.24
CA SER A 1026 28.41 8.39 7.85
C SER A 1026 29.73 9.15 8.06
N MET A 1027 29.85 10.35 7.46
CA MET A 1027 30.99 11.26 7.70
C MET A 1027 30.53 12.49 8.47
N LYS A 1028 31.41 13.05 9.28
CA LYS A 1028 31.07 14.21 10.10
C LYS A 1028 30.83 15.39 9.19
N GLY A 1029 29.65 15.96 9.28
CA GLY A 1029 29.21 17.03 8.39
C GLY A 1029 28.64 16.58 7.05
N MET A 1030 28.59 15.27 6.76
CA MET A 1030 27.86 14.72 5.60
C MET A 1030 26.57 14.04 6.04
N VAL A 1031 25.44 14.64 5.66
CA VAL A 1031 24.11 14.11 5.92
C VAL A 1031 23.55 13.52 4.63
N LEU A 1032 23.14 12.26 4.66
CA LEU A 1032 22.43 11.62 3.54
C LEU A 1032 21.06 12.29 3.37
N LYS A 1033 20.88 13.06 2.30
CA LYS A 1033 19.58 13.65 1.95
C LYS A 1033 18.82 12.74 0.98
N SER A 1034 17.69 12.22 1.42
CA SER A 1034 16.79 11.36 0.63
C SER A 1034 17.46 10.08 0.07
N PRO A 1035 18.10 9.25 0.91
CA PRO A 1035 18.73 8.03 0.43
C PRO A 1035 17.67 7.06 -0.13
N LYS A 1036 17.99 6.40 -1.24
CA LYS A 1036 17.14 5.38 -1.88
C LYS A 1036 17.84 4.03 -1.80
N GLN A 1037 17.09 3.00 -1.41
CA GLN A 1037 17.57 1.63 -1.38
C GLN A 1037 16.84 0.81 -2.46
N SER A 1038 17.58 -0.08 -3.11
CA SER A 1038 17.04 -1.12 -3.97
C SER A 1038 17.78 -2.42 -3.72
N LEU A 1039 17.06 -3.54 -3.65
CA LEU A 1039 17.65 -4.88 -3.55
C LEU A 1039 17.53 -5.56 -4.91
N SER A 1040 18.63 -6.15 -5.38
CA SER A 1040 18.68 -6.86 -6.67
C SER A 1040 19.38 -8.21 -6.51
N SER A 1041 19.01 -9.18 -7.34
CA SER A 1041 19.70 -10.47 -7.36
C SER A 1041 21.06 -10.33 -8.06
N GLY A 1042 22.14 -10.69 -7.36
CA GLY A 1042 23.50 -10.62 -7.90
C GLY A 1042 23.81 -11.58 -9.06
N SER A 1043 22.95 -12.58 -9.32
CA SER A 1043 23.13 -13.52 -10.45
C SER A 1043 22.54 -12.97 -11.75
N GLY A 1044 23.22 -11.99 -12.33
CA GLY A 1044 23.05 -11.62 -13.74
C GLY A 1044 23.53 -12.74 -14.67
N GLY A 1045 22.78 -13.84 -14.76
CA GLY A 1045 23.06 -14.94 -15.68
C GLY A 1045 22.45 -16.31 -15.34
N LEU A 1046 21.11 -16.46 -15.41
CA LEU A 1046 20.43 -17.71 -15.85
C LEU A 1046 18.92 -17.49 -16.02
N ARG A 1047 18.55 -16.61 -16.95
CA ARG A 1047 17.38 -16.83 -17.80
C ARG A 1047 17.85 -16.77 -19.25
N ARG A 1048 18.31 -17.92 -19.77
CA ARG A 1048 18.33 -18.11 -21.22
C ARG A 1048 16.87 -17.95 -21.72
N PRO A 1049 16.65 -17.23 -22.82
CA PRO A 1049 15.33 -17.13 -23.42
C PRO A 1049 14.99 -18.50 -24.00
N PHE A 1050 14.12 -19.26 -23.34
CA PHE A 1050 13.47 -20.38 -23.98
C PHE A 1050 12.46 -19.83 -25.00
N ARG A 1051 12.98 -19.47 -26.17
CA ARG A 1051 12.25 -19.60 -27.43
C ARG A 1051 12.01 -21.09 -27.65
N ARG A 1052 10.75 -21.53 -27.65
CA ARG A 1052 10.19 -22.62 -28.47
C ARG A 1052 8.67 -22.40 -28.48
N ARG A 1053 8.04 -22.04 -29.61
CA ARG A 1053 7.69 -22.93 -30.74
C ARG A 1053 6.99 -24.21 -30.25
N ARG A 1054 5.70 -24.13 -29.92
CA ARG A 1054 4.53 -24.54 -30.73
C ARG A 1054 3.28 -24.21 -29.92
#